data_AF-A0A2G2L7W4-F1
#
_entry.id   AF-A0A2G2L7W4-F1
#
_cell.length_a   1.000
_cell.length_b   1.000
_cell.length_c   1.000
_cell.angle_alpha   90.00
_cell.angle_beta   90.00
_cell.angle_gamma   90.00
#
_symmetry.space_group_name_H-M   'P 1'
#
loop_
_entity.id
_entity.type
_entity.pdbx_description
1 polymer ?
#
loop_
_entity_poly.entity_id
_entity_poly.type
_entity_poly.pdbx_seq_one_letter_code
_entity_poly.pdbx_strand_id
1 'polypeptide(L)'
;MKNLKIALFLIFIMFFLMAFGSQSSPISADDLFRWPDTYSYKLNPSSKYLAKHYFRGENYNVIEIQDIKTKKIADAFRIKVKKFARINDYYWIDEDTLYIDYRIGENSNKRIFLDIDYNVFKNSDNEIAKSVEIKSKALIIDPLIYQDNKVLVQKTKSNKVTVYTTTPDKLSKNIFSKKDRFQHPLDSAIGYSTGENGEIQFSVKLDDDKLQFWYLKNYDSEWIKLFEFDGTDDFAFEPVAVLNDHTLAVITNRETDKKALIEYDFVKKEFGKTIYLHEKYDLHSAAISETTGELSLIRYYDHGRLITEYFSLSNKQVDAMIREKFPNKQYYVYSKHAGSTIMVIYVFSSDDPGNYYWLDAKISDFVNLGSSRSYLDKYTFSSTETFTVKSSNNVEIEAILTRPKNANGVLLVSPHGGPIGVRHVDSFDRSNQFFASRGYSILNVNFRGSSGYGKKFLSSGVGQFGKIIEEDISLVVNKVKEKYHFDSMCSMGASYGGYSALILAIYHPDEYKCAVGAYGVYDLPLLFNTSNLQMSKDNIASITKTVGEYNDSLKEFSPFYLSDKINTPILLIAGKDDSVSGFEQSNRMKYRLQQLGKEVETLFYAETGHGHYSLYWEKHQHLITEEFIRRTLQQDLPKNIDRKVFGKEAMIIADGYEFENIVKSDSKKAFNFYKIAADFGDPRGLYNLGSYYHRGEEVDKDMMKAVELYKKSSEKNYMDASFRLGNLYHDDDLGKPIYEQSYHYYVLAKEQGHKKVDLKLMNAICLGRGVDMKLYDCLESLDKQLKTKIITPSNSNGTNEFRDILIVMNTIKDLLFESELSSNKLSRVIELLNMHRFINVPIKSQLKLDDYGTWLHYRTDSNKYRNVDSDTKLNVSYYHKLGIVFEIKNSAATDSDAAIYKVTWHHPPFKKNEKDLSIAKEEYLDWVYFNREVYVLYDFYNKKETRIDGLWKVELHNLNGELLVSKEFDVKFED
;
A
#
# COMPACT_ATOMS: atom_id res chain seq x y z
N MET A 1 -40.14 -54.81 11.58
CA MET A 1 -38.67 -54.70 11.35
C MET A 1 -38.27 -53.99 10.05
N LYS A 2 -38.90 -54.25 8.90
CA LYS A 2 -38.57 -53.56 7.63
C LYS A 2 -38.85 -52.04 7.67
N ASN A 3 -39.97 -51.63 8.26
CA ASN A 3 -40.32 -50.20 8.39
C ASN A 3 -39.47 -49.44 9.43
N LEU A 4 -38.92 -50.14 10.43
CA LEU A 4 -38.04 -49.53 11.43
C LEU A 4 -36.64 -49.24 10.84
N LYS A 5 -36.16 -50.08 9.92
CA LYS A 5 -34.90 -49.84 9.19
C LYS A 5 -34.99 -48.67 8.21
N ILE A 6 -36.15 -48.46 7.57
CA ILE A 6 -36.37 -47.34 6.65
C ILE A 6 -36.45 -46.01 7.42
N ALA A 7 -37.12 -45.99 8.58
CA ALA A 7 -37.17 -44.82 9.45
C ALA A 7 -35.77 -44.44 9.99
N LEU A 8 -34.96 -45.43 10.42
CA LEU A 8 -33.59 -45.19 10.86
C LEU A 8 -32.66 -44.73 9.72
N PHE A 9 -32.88 -45.20 8.48
CA PHE A 9 -32.12 -44.77 7.31
C PHE A 9 -32.47 -43.33 6.88
N LEU A 10 -33.74 -42.94 6.99
CA LEU A 10 -34.16 -41.55 6.75
C LEU A 10 -33.67 -40.60 7.85
N ILE A 11 -33.62 -41.04 9.11
CA ILE A 11 -33.01 -40.28 10.22
C ILE A 11 -31.49 -40.14 10.00
N PHE A 12 -30.83 -41.15 9.43
CA PHE A 12 -29.41 -41.08 9.07
C PHE A 12 -29.14 -40.09 7.91
N ILE A 13 -30.03 -40.02 6.92
CA ILE A 13 -29.96 -39.00 5.84
C ILE A 13 -30.32 -37.61 6.37
N MET A 14 -31.23 -37.50 7.34
CA MET A 14 -31.52 -36.23 8.02
C MET A 14 -30.39 -35.75 8.94
N PHE A 15 -29.54 -36.66 9.43
CA PHE A 15 -28.27 -36.31 10.07
C PHE A 15 -27.15 -36.02 9.06
N PHE A 16 -27.26 -36.53 7.82
CA PHE A 16 -26.39 -36.18 6.70
C PHE A 16 -26.82 -34.92 5.93
N LEU A 17 -27.96 -34.31 6.30
CA LEU A 17 -28.12 -32.85 6.30
C LEU A 17 -27.19 -32.21 7.35
N MET A 18 -25.92 -32.65 7.37
CA MET A 18 -24.74 -31.88 7.78
C MET A 18 -24.53 -30.71 6.81
N ALA A 19 -25.61 -29.97 6.52
CA ALA A 19 -25.56 -28.54 6.59
C ALA A 19 -25.34 -28.16 8.07
N PHE A 20 -24.14 -28.46 8.58
CA PHE A 20 -23.46 -27.43 9.35
C PHE A 20 -23.36 -26.27 8.36
N GLY A 21 -24.35 -25.37 8.42
CA GLY A 21 -24.25 -24.09 7.76
C GLY A 21 -22.88 -23.56 8.14
N SER A 22 -22.02 -23.39 7.15
CA SER A 22 -20.70 -22.80 7.31
C SER A 22 -20.92 -21.41 7.91
N GLN A 23 -20.90 -21.34 9.24
CA GLN A 23 -20.98 -20.08 9.97
C GLN A 23 -19.73 -19.31 9.57
N SER A 24 -19.93 -18.18 8.89
CA SER A 24 -18.83 -17.43 8.29
C SER A 24 -17.90 -16.88 9.37
N SER A 25 -16.64 -17.32 9.35
CA SER A 25 -15.56 -16.69 10.11
C SER A 25 -15.36 -15.23 9.67
N PRO A 26 -14.84 -14.34 10.54
CA PRO A 26 -14.52 -12.97 10.19
C PRO A 26 -13.64 -12.89 8.95
N ILE A 27 -13.94 -11.93 8.07
CA ILE A 27 -13.21 -11.77 6.82
C ILE A 27 -11.90 -11.07 7.13
N SER A 28 -10.80 -11.60 6.58
CA SER A 28 -9.46 -11.06 6.78
C SER A 28 -9.37 -9.63 6.26
N ALA A 29 -8.83 -8.73 7.08
CA ALA A 29 -8.58 -7.36 6.66
C ALA A 29 -7.54 -7.29 5.51
N ASP A 30 -6.58 -8.22 5.45
CA ASP A 30 -5.65 -8.32 4.31
C ASP A 30 -6.36 -8.63 3.00
N ASP A 31 -7.37 -9.49 3.03
CA ASP A 31 -8.14 -9.84 1.84
C ASP A 31 -9.13 -8.72 1.48
N LEU A 32 -9.88 -8.15 2.43
CA LEU A 32 -10.82 -7.05 2.13
C LEU A 32 -10.13 -5.81 1.59
N PHE A 33 -9.06 -5.35 2.25
CA PHE A 33 -8.33 -4.13 1.88
C PHE A 33 -7.21 -4.44 0.89
N ARG A 34 -7.58 -5.10 -0.21
CA ARG A 34 -6.73 -5.40 -1.36
C ARG A 34 -7.32 -4.83 -2.65
N TRP A 35 -6.45 -4.50 -3.60
CA TRP A 35 -6.86 -4.11 -4.95
C TRP A 35 -7.42 -5.31 -5.73
N PRO A 36 -8.38 -5.10 -6.66
CA PRO A 36 -8.87 -6.14 -7.54
C PRO A 36 -7.74 -6.88 -8.23
N ASP A 37 -7.88 -8.20 -8.36
CA ASP A 37 -6.97 -8.98 -9.20
C ASP A 37 -7.33 -8.84 -10.69
N THR A 38 -8.60 -8.59 -11.02
CA THR A 38 -9.05 -8.27 -12.38
C THR A 38 -9.67 -6.89 -12.45
N TYR A 39 -9.14 -6.04 -13.34
CA TYR A 39 -9.55 -4.64 -13.46
C TYR A 39 -10.61 -4.41 -14.52
N SER A 40 -10.49 -5.07 -15.68
CA SER A 40 -11.34 -4.79 -16.83
C SER A 40 -11.26 -5.83 -17.93
N TYR A 41 -12.30 -5.81 -18.76
CA TYR A 41 -12.49 -6.63 -19.95
C TYR A 41 -12.98 -5.74 -21.11
N LYS A 42 -12.28 -5.70 -22.25
CA LYS A 42 -12.67 -4.89 -23.42
C LYS A 42 -12.76 -5.76 -24.68
N LEU A 43 -13.93 -5.77 -25.32
CA LEU A 43 -14.16 -6.47 -26.59
C LEU A 43 -13.48 -5.73 -27.73
N ASN A 44 -12.89 -6.46 -28.68
CA ASN A 44 -12.48 -5.91 -29.97
C ASN A 44 -13.72 -5.61 -30.85
N PRO A 45 -13.63 -4.81 -31.93
CA PRO A 45 -14.81 -4.34 -32.68
C PRO A 45 -15.71 -5.48 -33.19
N SER A 46 -15.15 -6.55 -33.75
CA SER A 46 -15.91 -7.74 -34.17
C SER A 46 -16.47 -8.59 -33.02
N SER A 47 -16.18 -8.25 -31.76
CA SER A 47 -16.59 -8.98 -30.56
C SER A 47 -16.15 -10.46 -30.54
N LYS A 48 -15.06 -10.79 -31.24
CA LYS A 48 -14.48 -12.15 -31.29
C LYS A 48 -13.37 -12.36 -30.26
N TYR A 49 -12.66 -11.29 -29.91
CA TYR A 49 -11.55 -11.30 -28.98
C TYR A 49 -11.80 -10.36 -27.82
N LEU A 50 -11.24 -10.73 -26.67
CA LEU A 50 -11.36 -10.00 -25.43
C LEU A 50 -9.98 -9.66 -24.87
N ALA A 51 -9.76 -8.39 -24.59
CA ALA A 51 -8.60 -7.96 -23.82
C ALA A 51 -8.95 -7.90 -22.33
N LYS A 52 -8.16 -8.57 -21.49
CA LYS A 52 -8.30 -8.65 -20.03
C LYS A 52 -7.12 -7.96 -19.36
N HIS A 53 -7.38 -7.02 -18.46
CA HIS A 53 -6.37 -6.44 -17.58
C HIS A 53 -6.46 -7.04 -16.18
N TYR A 54 -5.38 -7.65 -15.71
CA TYR A 54 -5.34 -8.28 -14.38
C TYR A 54 -3.92 -8.28 -13.76
N PHE A 55 -3.85 -8.55 -12.47
CA PHE A 55 -2.62 -8.83 -11.74
C PHE A 55 -2.29 -10.31 -11.75
N ARG A 56 -1.11 -10.66 -12.28
CA ARG A 56 -0.57 -12.02 -12.17
C ARG A 56 0.34 -12.11 -10.93
N GLY A 57 -0.20 -12.71 -9.87
CA GLY A 57 0.46 -12.73 -8.56
C GLY A 57 0.64 -11.31 -8.01
N GLU A 58 1.70 -11.08 -7.24
CA GLU A 58 2.04 -9.74 -6.70
C GLU A 58 3.06 -8.99 -7.58
N ASN A 59 3.42 -9.56 -8.74
CA ASN A 59 4.62 -9.18 -9.47
C ASN A 59 4.37 -8.53 -10.82
N TYR A 60 3.20 -8.69 -11.44
CA TYR A 60 2.96 -8.18 -12.81
C TYR A 60 1.55 -7.65 -13.02
N ASN A 61 1.43 -6.49 -13.67
CA ASN A 61 0.19 -6.11 -14.38
C ASN A 61 0.27 -6.70 -15.78
N VAL A 62 -0.81 -7.34 -16.24
CA VAL A 62 -0.86 -8.09 -17.50
C VAL A 62 -2.08 -7.66 -18.31
N ILE A 63 -1.87 -7.46 -19.62
CA ILE A 63 -2.94 -7.49 -20.63
C ILE A 63 -2.87 -8.82 -21.36
N GLU A 64 -3.94 -9.58 -21.27
CA GLU A 64 -4.12 -10.89 -21.92
C GLU A 64 -5.20 -10.78 -22.99
N ILE A 65 -4.99 -11.45 -24.12
CA ILE A 65 -5.98 -11.56 -25.19
C ILE A 65 -6.56 -12.96 -25.17
N GLN A 66 -7.88 -13.04 -25.21
CA GLN A 66 -8.64 -14.28 -25.23
C GLN A 66 -9.49 -14.36 -26.49
N ASP A 67 -9.39 -15.48 -27.23
CA ASP A 67 -10.41 -15.89 -28.20
C ASP A 67 -11.63 -16.39 -27.44
N ILE A 68 -12.76 -15.72 -27.63
CA ILE A 68 -13.99 -15.99 -26.88
C ILE A 68 -14.55 -17.37 -27.21
N LYS A 69 -14.51 -17.77 -28.48
CA LYS A 69 -15.11 -19.03 -28.95
C LYS A 69 -14.26 -20.23 -28.55
N THR A 70 -12.95 -20.13 -28.72
CA THR A 70 -12.03 -21.25 -28.43
C THR A 70 -11.52 -21.25 -26.99
N LYS A 71 -11.71 -20.15 -26.25
CA LYS A 71 -11.18 -19.90 -24.89
C LYS A 71 -9.65 -19.95 -24.81
N LYS A 72 -8.96 -19.88 -25.95
CA LYS A 72 -7.49 -19.79 -25.98
C LYS A 72 -7.07 -18.40 -25.50
N ILE A 73 -6.04 -18.36 -24.66
CA ILE A 73 -5.51 -17.15 -24.05
C ILE A 73 -4.04 -16.97 -24.43
N ALA A 74 -3.59 -15.73 -24.52
CA ALA A 74 -2.18 -15.40 -24.67
C ALA A 74 -1.88 -14.00 -24.11
N ASP A 75 -0.72 -13.87 -23.46
CA ASP A 75 -0.26 -12.59 -22.90
C ASP A 75 0.18 -11.64 -24.00
N ALA A 76 -0.49 -10.51 -24.15
CA ALA A 76 -0.08 -9.47 -25.09
C ALA A 76 0.90 -8.47 -24.47
N PHE A 77 0.79 -8.22 -23.15
CA PHE A 77 1.66 -7.24 -22.50
C PHE A 77 1.79 -7.51 -21.00
N ARG A 78 2.98 -7.24 -20.45
CA ARG A 78 3.20 -7.32 -19.00
C ARG A 78 4.22 -6.28 -18.52
N ILE A 79 3.97 -5.72 -17.35
CA ILE A 79 4.93 -4.86 -16.64
C ILE A 79 5.14 -5.40 -15.23
N LYS A 80 6.40 -5.41 -14.78
CA LYS A 80 6.73 -5.81 -13.41
C LYS A 80 6.27 -4.73 -12.43
N VAL A 81 5.54 -5.15 -11.39
CA VAL A 81 5.10 -4.29 -10.30
C VAL A 81 6.35 -3.77 -9.57
N LYS A 82 6.51 -2.45 -9.61
CA LYS A 82 7.50 -1.64 -8.88
C LYS A 82 6.75 -0.45 -8.28
N LYS A 83 7.42 0.33 -7.42
CA LYS A 83 6.86 1.60 -6.90
C LYS A 83 6.36 2.44 -8.10
N PHE A 84 5.06 2.73 -8.14
CA PHE A 84 4.34 3.48 -9.20
C PHE A 84 4.06 2.77 -10.54
N ALA A 85 4.44 1.50 -10.73
CA ALA A 85 4.18 0.80 -11.99
C ALA A 85 2.71 0.38 -12.11
N ARG A 86 2.00 0.88 -13.13
CA ARG A 86 0.58 0.57 -13.38
C ARG A 86 0.21 0.79 -14.84
N ILE A 87 -0.83 0.10 -15.31
CA ILE A 87 -1.50 0.44 -16.56
C ILE A 87 -2.51 1.53 -16.26
N ASN A 88 -2.38 2.68 -16.93
CA ASN A 88 -3.27 3.82 -16.75
C ASN A 88 -4.56 3.64 -17.56
N ASP A 89 -4.45 3.23 -18.82
CA ASP A 89 -5.58 2.91 -19.69
C ASP A 89 -5.14 2.01 -20.86
N TYR A 90 -6.09 1.35 -21.51
CA TYR A 90 -5.89 0.61 -22.75
C TYR A 90 -7.20 0.48 -23.52
N TYR A 91 -7.20 0.46 -24.85
CA TYR A 91 -8.41 0.23 -25.65
C TYR A 91 -8.06 -0.23 -27.06
N TRP A 92 -9.02 -0.88 -27.72
CA TRP A 92 -8.90 -1.25 -29.12
C TRP A 92 -8.99 0.00 -30.00
N ILE A 93 -8.10 0.08 -30.99
CA ILE A 93 -8.17 1.07 -32.07
C ILE A 93 -9.00 0.50 -33.21
N ASP A 94 -8.74 -0.74 -33.56
CA ASP A 94 -9.40 -1.48 -34.64
C ASP A 94 -9.40 -2.99 -34.30
N GLU A 95 -9.50 -3.85 -35.31
CA GLU A 95 -9.59 -5.31 -35.14
C GLU A 95 -8.34 -5.94 -34.54
N ASP A 96 -7.15 -5.39 -34.81
CA ASP A 96 -5.86 -6.00 -34.48
C ASP A 96 -4.91 -5.07 -33.72
N THR A 97 -5.26 -3.79 -33.54
CA THR A 97 -4.41 -2.81 -32.85
C THR A 97 -4.96 -2.44 -31.48
N LEU A 98 -4.17 -2.66 -30.42
CA LEU A 98 -4.48 -2.25 -29.05
C LEU A 98 -3.57 -1.10 -28.59
N TYR A 99 -4.16 -0.01 -28.10
CA TYR A 99 -3.43 1.07 -27.43
C TYR A 99 -3.25 0.77 -25.94
N ILE A 100 -2.08 1.09 -25.39
CA ILE A 100 -1.81 1.01 -23.94
C ILE A 100 -1.06 2.28 -23.46
N ASP A 101 -1.59 2.91 -22.41
CA ASP A 101 -0.90 3.89 -21.56
C ASP A 101 -0.50 3.24 -20.24
N TYR A 102 0.78 3.31 -19.88
CA TYR A 102 1.26 2.74 -18.63
C TYR A 102 2.43 3.54 -18.03
N ARG A 103 2.62 3.38 -16.73
CA ARG A 103 3.68 4.01 -15.94
C ARG A 103 4.64 2.94 -15.43
N ILE A 104 5.95 3.23 -15.45
CA ILE A 104 6.99 2.33 -14.91
C ILE A 104 7.65 2.90 -13.63
N GLY A 105 7.47 4.20 -13.37
CA GLY A 105 8.10 4.94 -12.27
C GLY A 105 7.54 6.37 -12.15
N GLU A 106 8.05 7.17 -11.22
CA GLU A 106 7.38 8.41 -10.78
C GLU A 106 7.10 9.43 -11.91
N ASN A 107 7.96 9.56 -12.92
CA ASN A 107 7.73 10.47 -14.04
C ASN A 107 7.92 9.80 -15.41
N SER A 108 7.50 8.54 -15.54
CA SER A 108 7.74 7.73 -16.76
C SER A 108 6.47 7.08 -17.28
N ASN A 109 5.53 7.91 -17.74
CA ASN A 109 4.41 7.43 -18.55
C ASN A 109 4.91 7.10 -19.95
N LYS A 110 4.51 5.93 -20.44
CA LYS A 110 4.80 5.41 -21.76
C LYS A 110 3.51 5.04 -22.45
N ARG A 111 3.52 5.16 -23.77
CA ARG A 111 2.37 4.86 -24.62
C ARG A 111 2.83 3.99 -25.77
N ILE A 112 2.09 2.93 -26.04
CA ILE A 112 2.44 1.96 -27.08
C ILE A 112 1.18 1.56 -27.85
N PHE A 113 1.40 1.12 -29.09
CA PHE A 113 0.46 0.27 -29.82
C PHE A 113 0.97 -1.17 -29.77
N LEU A 114 0.05 -2.12 -29.67
CA LEU A 114 0.29 -3.55 -29.86
C LEU A 114 -0.45 -3.99 -31.11
N ASP A 115 0.30 -4.52 -32.08
CA ASP A 115 -0.23 -5.20 -33.27
C ASP A 115 -0.39 -6.69 -32.94
N ILE A 116 -1.64 -7.18 -32.94
CA ILE A 116 -2.03 -8.49 -32.42
C ILE A 116 -2.08 -9.55 -33.55
N ASP A 117 -1.22 -10.57 -33.46
CA ASP A 117 -1.21 -11.72 -34.36
C ASP A 117 -2.00 -12.90 -33.78
N TYR A 118 -3.25 -13.04 -34.20
CA TYR A 118 -4.13 -14.13 -33.77
C TYR A 118 -3.69 -15.52 -34.25
N ASN A 119 -2.70 -15.65 -35.15
CA ASN A 119 -2.19 -16.95 -35.56
C ASN A 119 -1.46 -17.68 -34.41
N VAL A 120 -1.06 -16.98 -33.35
CA VAL A 120 -0.51 -17.59 -32.13
C VAL A 120 -1.49 -18.58 -31.49
N PHE A 121 -2.80 -18.38 -31.65
CA PHE A 121 -3.77 -19.38 -31.18
C PHE A 121 -3.73 -20.69 -31.98
N LYS A 122 -3.07 -20.72 -33.14
CA LYS A 122 -2.85 -21.92 -33.96
C LYS A 122 -1.46 -22.53 -33.74
N ASN A 123 -0.43 -21.72 -33.47
CA ASN A 123 0.97 -22.13 -33.32
C ASN A 123 1.56 -21.59 -32.00
N SER A 124 2.07 -22.48 -31.13
CA SER A 124 2.46 -22.17 -29.74
C SER A 124 3.74 -21.35 -29.53
N ASP A 125 4.50 -21.06 -30.59
CA ASP A 125 5.90 -20.64 -30.46
C ASP A 125 6.15 -19.14 -30.73
N ASN A 126 5.10 -18.35 -31.01
CA ASN A 126 5.21 -16.93 -31.37
C ASN A 126 4.64 -15.98 -30.30
N GLU A 127 5.22 -14.79 -30.16
CA GLU A 127 4.64 -13.69 -29.38
C GLU A 127 3.34 -13.21 -30.04
N ILE A 128 2.26 -13.06 -29.25
CA ILE A 128 0.95 -12.63 -29.78
C ILE A 128 0.92 -11.17 -30.23
N ALA A 129 1.86 -10.35 -29.76
CA ALA A 129 1.81 -8.91 -30.00
C ALA A 129 3.18 -8.33 -30.32
N LYS A 130 3.24 -7.47 -31.35
CA LYS A 130 4.40 -6.62 -31.61
C LYS A 130 4.15 -5.22 -31.03
N SER A 131 5.02 -4.78 -30.12
CA SER A 131 4.89 -3.46 -29.51
C SER A 131 5.57 -2.36 -30.30
N VAL A 132 4.89 -1.24 -30.52
CA VAL A 132 5.43 -0.02 -31.14
C VAL A 132 5.28 1.15 -30.18
N GLU A 133 6.40 1.75 -29.76
CA GLU A 133 6.40 2.92 -28.86
C GLU A 133 5.93 4.19 -29.57
N ILE A 134 5.02 4.92 -28.91
CA ILE A 134 4.49 6.18 -29.41
C ILE A 134 5.45 7.30 -29.01
N LYS A 135 6.32 7.70 -29.94
CA LYS A 135 7.30 8.78 -29.71
C LYS A 135 6.68 10.17 -29.67
N SER A 136 5.50 10.34 -30.28
CA SER A 136 4.80 11.62 -30.26
C SER A 136 4.36 11.98 -28.85
N LYS A 137 4.31 13.29 -28.53
CA LYS A 137 3.65 13.82 -27.33
C LYS A 137 2.18 14.17 -27.55
N ALA A 138 1.66 14.00 -28.77
CA ALA A 138 0.24 14.21 -29.05
C ALA A 138 -0.62 13.25 -28.24
N LEU A 139 -1.71 13.72 -27.66
CA LEU A 139 -2.66 12.91 -26.88
C LEU A 139 -3.70 12.31 -27.82
N ILE A 140 -4.04 11.03 -27.67
CA ILE A 140 -5.18 10.44 -28.38
C ILE A 140 -6.44 10.93 -27.67
N ILE A 141 -7.32 11.58 -28.43
CA ILE A 141 -8.61 12.07 -27.95
C ILE A 141 -9.67 10.98 -28.13
N ASP A 142 -9.69 10.36 -29.32
CA ASP A 142 -10.66 9.34 -29.68
C ASP A 142 -9.97 8.23 -30.50
N PRO A 143 -10.17 6.95 -30.16
CA PRO A 143 -9.69 5.82 -30.96
C PRO A 143 -10.33 5.70 -32.34
N LEU A 144 -11.48 6.35 -32.59
CA LEU A 144 -12.26 6.22 -33.81
C LEU A 144 -12.53 4.76 -34.18
N ILE A 145 -13.01 3.95 -33.21
CA ILE A 145 -13.11 2.47 -33.32
C ILE A 145 -13.90 1.93 -34.51
N TYR A 146 -14.68 2.77 -35.20
CA TYR A 146 -15.44 2.41 -36.40
C TYR A 146 -14.73 2.82 -37.71
N GLN A 147 -13.59 3.50 -37.61
CA GLN A 147 -12.74 3.88 -38.74
C GLN A 147 -11.41 3.13 -38.64
N ASP A 148 -11.30 2.08 -39.44
CA ASP A 148 -10.14 1.20 -39.48
C ASP A 148 -8.81 1.97 -39.61
N ASN A 149 -7.84 1.61 -38.75
CA ASN A 149 -6.48 2.16 -38.74
C ASN A 149 -6.42 3.70 -38.62
N LYS A 150 -7.33 4.33 -37.87
CA LYS A 150 -7.33 5.77 -37.62
C LYS A 150 -7.46 6.11 -36.13
N VAL A 151 -6.93 7.26 -35.76
CA VAL A 151 -7.05 7.84 -34.42
C VAL A 151 -7.16 9.36 -34.50
N LEU A 152 -7.93 9.96 -33.60
CA LEU A 152 -8.00 11.40 -33.43
C LEU A 152 -7.01 11.85 -32.35
N VAL A 153 -6.14 12.82 -32.66
CA VAL A 153 -5.07 13.25 -31.74
C VAL A 153 -4.96 14.76 -31.58
N GLN A 154 -4.66 15.19 -30.36
CA GLN A 154 -4.45 16.58 -29.97
C GLN A 154 -2.97 16.89 -29.73
N LYS A 155 -2.54 18.06 -30.21
CA LYS A 155 -1.27 18.69 -29.82
C LYS A 155 -1.57 20.06 -29.22
N THR A 156 -1.12 20.27 -27.99
CA THR A 156 -1.22 21.56 -27.30
C THR A 156 0.18 22.16 -27.16
N LYS A 157 0.33 23.44 -27.55
CA LYS A 157 1.54 24.22 -27.31
C LYS A 157 1.13 25.59 -26.76
N SER A 158 1.48 25.86 -25.50
CA SER A 158 0.89 26.97 -24.73
C SER A 158 -0.63 26.84 -24.73
N ASN A 159 -1.36 27.74 -25.38
CA ASN A 159 -2.82 27.67 -25.51
C ASN A 159 -3.28 27.27 -26.91
N LYS A 160 -2.35 27.11 -27.86
CA LYS A 160 -2.71 26.76 -29.24
C LYS A 160 -2.93 25.26 -29.36
N VAL A 161 -4.11 24.90 -29.82
CA VAL A 161 -4.50 23.51 -30.04
C VAL A 161 -4.44 23.18 -31.53
N THR A 162 -3.91 22.01 -31.86
CA THR A 162 -3.98 21.44 -33.21
C THR A 162 -4.44 20.01 -33.14
N VAL A 163 -5.45 19.67 -33.92
CA VAL A 163 -6.06 18.34 -33.96
C VAL A 163 -5.79 17.70 -35.32
N TYR A 164 -5.51 16.39 -35.30
CA TYR A 164 -5.25 15.59 -36.50
C TYR A 164 -6.03 14.28 -36.44
N THR A 165 -6.56 13.86 -37.58
CA THR A 165 -6.93 12.45 -37.78
C THR A 165 -5.75 11.75 -38.45
N THR A 166 -5.11 10.80 -37.76
CA THR A 166 -3.88 10.15 -38.25
C THR A 166 -3.98 8.63 -38.07
N THR A 167 -2.93 7.90 -38.46
CA THR A 167 -2.83 6.45 -38.23
C THR A 167 -1.89 6.15 -37.06
N PRO A 168 -2.06 5.01 -36.36
CA PRO A 168 -1.11 4.51 -35.37
C PRO A 168 0.36 4.55 -35.83
N ASP A 169 0.65 4.11 -37.06
CA ASP A 169 2.01 4.12 -37.62
C ASP A 169 2.60 5.54 -37.69
N LYS A 170 1.86 6.49 -38.30
CA LYS A 170 2.30 7.90 -38.39
C LYS A 170 2.48 8.53 -37.01
N LEU A 171 1.53 8.28 -36.10
CA LEU A 171 1.59 8.81 -34.74
C LEU A 171 2.82 8.29 -33.98
N SER A 172 3.11 6.99 -34.10
CA SER A 172 4.27 6.39 -33.45
C SER A 172 5.61 7.00 -33.91
N LYS A 173 5.67 7.41 -35.18
CA LYS A 173 6.80 8.09 -35.81
C LYS A 173 6.77 9.62 -35.66
N ASN A 174 5.78 10.18 -34.97
CA ASN A 174 5.57 11.62 -34.80
C ASN A 174 5.43 12.37 -36.15
N ILE A 175 4.83 11.72 -37.16
CA ILE A 175 4.60 12.27 -38.50
C ILE A 175 3.19 12.86 -38.55
N PHE A 176 3.09 14.14 -38.95
CA PHE A 176 1.82 14.84 -39.12
C PHE A 176 1.76 15.50 -40.49
N SER A 177 0.68 15.27 -41.24
CA SER A 177 0.45 15.90 -42.52
C SER A 177 -0.50 17.09 -42.39
N LYS A 178 -0.30 18.13 -43.22
CA LYS A 178 -1.22 19.28 -43.29
C LYS A 178 -2.63 18.88 -43.76
N LYS A 179 -2.73 17.83 -44.59
CA LYS A 179 -4.02 17.30 -45.08
C LYS A 179 -4.83 16.57 -44.01
N ASP A 180 -4.14 16.01 -43.03
CA ASP A 180 -4.72 15.22 -41.93
C ASP A 180 -5.16 16.14 -40.76
N ARG A 181 -4.92 17.45 -40.89
CA ARG A 181 -5.17 18.46 -39.86
C ARG A 181 -6.61 18.94 -39.91
N PHE A 182 -7.28 18.94 -38.76
CA PHE A 182 -8.54 19.64 -38.59
C PHE A 182 -8.30 21.16 -38.68
N GLN A 183 -9.04 21.84 -39.56
CA GLN A 183 -8.70 23.21 -39.96
C GLN A 183 -9.00 24.25 -38.87
N HIS A 184 -10.06 24.03 -38.09
CA HIS A 184 -10.59 25.03 -37.15
C HIS A 184 -10.68 24.51 -35.72
N PRO A 185 -9.60 24.04 -35.07
CA PRO A 185 -9.63 23.69 -33.66
C PRO A 185 -9.85 24.95 -32.81
N LEU A 186 -10.62 24.83 -31.73
CA LEU A 186 -10.71 25.86 -30.70
C LEU A 186 -9.39 25.98 -29.93
N ASP A 187 -8.86 27.19 -29.81
CA ASP A 187 -7.75 27.48 -28.90
C ASP A 187 -8.20 27.27 -27.43
N SER A 188 -7.27 26.84 -26.57
CA SER A 188 -7.53 26.45 -25.18
C SER A 188 -8.56 25.33 -24.98
N ALA A 189 -8.89 24.56 -26.03
CA ALA A 189 -9.70 23.35 -25.89
C ALA A 189 -9.00 22.33 -24.98
N ILE A 190 -9.71 21.89 -23.95
CA ILE A 190 -9.25 20.86 -23.02
C ILE A 190 -9.72 19.45 -23.44
N GLY A 191 -10.66 19.36 -24.38
CA GLY A 191 -11.07 18.10 -24.99
C GLY A 191 -11.99 18.26 -26.19
N TYR A 192 -12.13 17.19 -26.96
CA TYR A 192 -13.11 17.03 -28.03
C TYR A 192 -13.84 15.70 -27.85
N SER A 193 -15.06 15.61 -28.34
CA SER A 193 -15.77 14.35 -28.51
C SER A 193 -16.30 14.22 -29.94
N THR A 194 -16.41 12.98 -30.40
CA THR A 194 -16.93 12.65 -31.73
C THR A 194 -18.30 12.01 -31.65
N GLY A 195 -19.11 12.17 -32.70
CA GLY A 195 -20.34 11.39 -32.89
C GLY A 195 -20.06 9.96 -33.34
N GLU A 196 -21.11 9.15 -33.60
CA GLU A 196 -20.95 7.75 -34.05
C GLU A 196 -20.19 7.62 -35.38
N ASN A 197 -20.24 8.64 -36.24
CA ASN A 197 -19.50 8.69 -37.50
C ASN A 197 -17.99 8.97 -37.32
N GLY A 198 -17.54 9.27 -36.09
CA GLY A 198 -16.16 9.63 -35.77
C GLY A 198 -15.76 11.06 -36.15
N GLU A 199 -16.73 11.93 -36.49
CA GLU A 199 -16.48 13.35 -36.70
C GLU A 199 -16.58 14.12 -35.38
N ILE A 200 -15.72 15.13 -35.20
CA ILE A 200 -15.76 16.01 -34.04
C ILE A 200 -17.09 16.76 -34.01
N GLN A 201 -17.81 16.64 -32.90
CA GLN A 201 -19.10 17.31 -32.69
C GLN A 201 -19.08 18.25 -31.50
N PHE A 202 -18.40 17.90 -30.41
CA PHE A 202 -18.34 18.77 -29.23
C PHE A 202 -16.92 19.06 -28.80
N SER A 203 -16.74 20.19 -28.13
CA SER A 203 -15.50 20.55 -27.47
C SER A 203 -15.78 21.30 -26.18
N VAL A 204 -14.90 21.12 -25.21
CA VAL A 204 -14.88 21.92 -23.99
C VAL A 204 -13.63 22.79 -24.01
N LYS A 205 -13.81 24.09 -23.79
CA LYS A 205 -12.75 25.10 -23.70
C LYS A 205 -12.71 25.66 -22.29
N LEU A 206 -11.51 25.85 -21.75
CA LEU A 206 -11.29 26.63 -20.53
C LEU A 206 -10.73 28.01 -20.93
N ASP A 207 -11.45 29.07 -20.60
CA ASP A 207 -11.16 30.45 -21.02
C ASP A 207 -11.33 31.38 -19.82
N ASP A 208 -10.24 31.98 -19.32
CA ASP A 208 -10.24 32.83 -18.10
C ASP A 208 -11.04 32.21 -16.94
N ASP A 209 -10.73 30.96 -16.61
CA ASP A 209 -11.39 30.12 -15.60
C ASP A 209 -12.86 29.76 -15.87
N LYS A 210 -13.42 30.15 -17.02
CA LYS A 210 -14.77 29.76 -17.45
C LYS A 210 -14.75 28.52 -18.33
N LEU A 211 -15.67 27.61 -18.06
CA LEU A 211 -15.82 26.38 -18.83
C LEU A 211 -16.89 26.59 -19.92
N GLN A 212 -16.47 26.56 -21.18
CA GLN A 212 -17.33 26.77 -22.32
C GLN A 212 -17.55 25.46 -23.08
N PHE A 213 -18.82 25.12 -23.32
CA PHE A 213 -19.24 24.00 -24.15
C PHE A 213 -19.53 24.48 -25.57
N TRP A 214 -18.98 23.78 -26.55
CA TRP A 214 -19.06 24.14 -27.96
C TRP A 214 -19.53 22.97 -28.81
N TYR A 215 -20.26 23.28 -29.87
CA TYR A 215 -20.77 22.34 -30.86
C TYR A 215 -20.30 22.69 -32.26
N LEU A 216 -20.00 21.68 -33.06
CA LEU A 216 -19.62 21.77 -34.45
C LEU A 216 -20.56 20.89 -35.27
N LYS A 217 -21.36 21.52 -36.15
CA LYS A 217 -22.32 20.81 -37.00
C LYS A 217 -21.64 19.90 -38.02
N ASN A 218 -20.57 20.40 -38.65
CA ASN A 218 -19.71 19.68 -39.59
C ASN A 218 -18.41 20.49 -39.76
N TYR A 219 -17.42 19.91 -40.45
CA TYR A 219 -16.09 20.52 -40.58
C TYR A 219 -16.03 21.81 -41.40
N ASP A 220 -17.07 22.10 -42.19
CA ASP A 220 -17.18 23.34 -42.97
C ASP A 220 -17.95 24.44 -42.22
N SER A 221 -18.49 24.14 -41.03
CA SER A 221 -19.26 25.07 -40.20
C SER A 221 -18.38 25.78 -39.17
N GLU A 222 -18.84 26.94 -38.69
CA GLU A 222 -18.24 27.60 -37.53
C GLU A 222 -18.66 26.92 -36.23
N TRP A 223 -17.81 27.04 -35.20
CA TRP A 223 -18.13 26.57 -33.85
C TRP A 223 -19.24 27.39 -33.22
N ILE A 224 -20.21 26.71 -32.64
CA ILE A 224 -21.35 27.31 -31.94
C ILE A 224 -21.12 27.16 -30.44
N LYS A 225 -21.05 28.27 -29.71
CA LYS A 225 -20.97 28.23 -28.24
C LYS A 225 -22.33 27.84 -27.68
N LEU A 226 -22.40 26.64 -27.09
CA LEU A 226 -23.61 26.12 -26.46
C LEU A 226 -23.87 26.85 -25.15
N PHE A 227 -22.91 26.76 -24.22
CA PHE A 227 -23.07 27.24 -22.86
C PHE A 227 -21.73 27.66 -22.26
N GLU A 228 -21.75 28.58 -21.30
CA GLU A 228 -20.57 29.04 -20.56
C GLU A 228 -20.89 29.01 -19.07
N PHE A 229 -20.08 28.26 -18.31
CA PHE A 229 -20.11 28.25 -16.86
C PHE A 229 -19.02 29.17 -16.34
N ASP A 230 -19.41 30.12 -15.49
CA ASP A 230 -18.47 30.99 -14.76
C ASP A 230 -18.16 30.49 -13.34
N GLY A 231 -18.67 29.30 -12.99
CA GLY A 231 -18.51 28.69 -11.67
C GLY A 231 -19.54 29.14 -10.62
N THR A 232 -20.44 30.06 -10.96
CA THR A 232 -21.52 30.53 -10.07
C THR A 232 -22.86 29.81 -10.27
N ASP A 233 -23.06 29.19 -11.44
CA ASP A 233 -24.26 28.44 -11.76
C ASP A 233 -24.50 27.25 -10.81
N ASP A 234 -25.75 27.06 -10.40
CA ASP A 234 -26.18 26.06 -9.40
C ASP A 234 -26.83 24.81 -10.03
N PHE A 235 -26.61 24.61 -11.33
CA PHE A 235 -27.30 23.58 -12.11
C PHE A 235 -26.30 22.80 -13.00
N ALA A 236 -26.68 21.58 -13.38
CA ALA A 236 -25.89 20.74 -14.27
C ALA A 236 -26.25 21.00 -15.75
N PHE A 237 -25.28 20.85 -16.65
CA PHE A 237 -25.53 20.84 -18.09
C PHE A 237 -24.62 19.79 -18.72
N GLU A 238 -25.21 18.62 -18.99
CA GLU A 238 -24.50 17.45 -19.51
C GLU A 238 -25.10 17.11 -20.88
N PRO A 239 -24.46 17.48 -22.00
CA PRO A 239 -24.94 17.12 -23.33
C PRO A 239 -25.02 15.60 -23.51
N VAL A 240 -26.15 15.13 -24.05
CA VAL A 240 -26.41 13.70 -24.28
C VAL A 240 -26.38 13.37 -25.77
N ALA A 241 -27.12 14.13 -26.58
CA ALA A 241 -27.22 13.87 -28.03
C ALA A 241 -27.67 15.11 -28.79
N VAL A 242 -27.35 15.15 -30.08
CA VAL A 242 -27.93 16.11 -31.04
C VAL A 242 -29.29 15.61 -31.49
N LEU A 243 -30.34 16.43 -31.35
CA LEU A 243 -31.69 16.06 -31.79
C LEU A 243 -31.99 16.55 -33.21
N ASN A 244 -31.48 17.73 -33.54
CA ASN A 244 -31.60 18.36 -34.86
C ASN A 244 -30.57 19.51 -35.00
N ASP A 245 -30.68 20.28 -36.08
CA ASP A 245 -29.75 21.36 -36.45
C ASP A 245 -29.60 22.53 -35.44
N HIS A 246 -30.48 22.63 -34.45
CA HIS A 246 -30.51 23.73 -33.47
C HIS A 246 -30.81 23.27 -32.03
N THR A 247 -31.02 21.96 -31.79
CA THR A 247 -31.44 21.43 -30.50
C THR A 247 -30.59 20.25 -30.04
N LEU A 248 -30.19 20.27 -28.76
CA LEU A 248 -29.57 19.14 -28.05
C LEU A 248 -30.53 18.55 -27.02
N ALA A 249 -30.35 17.27 -26.69
CA ALA A 249 -30.81 16.73 -25.43
C ALA A 249 -29.70 16.90 -24.38
N VAL A 250 -30.05 17.46 -23.22
CA VAL A 250 -29.10 17.72 -22.13
C VAL A 250 -29.69 17.19 -20.82
N ILE A 251 -28.86 16.56 -19.99
CA ILE A 251 -29.21 16.31 -18.59
C ILE A 251 -28.95 17.59 -17.82
N THR A 252 -30.01 18.15 -17.27
CA THR A 252 -29.96 19.43 -16.56
C THR A 252 -31.03 19.50 -15.48
N ASN A 253 -30.79 20.35 -14.50
CA ASN A 253 -31.76 20.75 -13.48
C ASN A 253 -31.89 22.28 -13.44
N ARG A 254 -31.73 22.98 -14.57
CA ARG A 254 -31.92 24.44 -14.62
C ARG A 254 -33.36 24.81 -14.23
N GLU A 255 -34.33 24.25 -14.95
CA GLU A 255 -35.77 24.55 -14.81
C GLU A 255 -36.52 23.55 -13.91
N THR A 256 -35.83 22.52 -13.41
CA THR A 256 -36.42 21.43 -12.63
C THR A 256 -35.70 21.24 -11.30
N ASP A 257 -36.40 20.64 -10.34
CA ASP A 257 -35.78 20.26 -9.07
C ASP A 257 -34.82 19.07 -9.25
N LYS A 258 -35.23 18.05 -10.02
CA LYS A 258 -34.42 16.87 -10.34
C LYS A 258 -33.63 17.09 -11.62
N LYS A 259 -32.46 16.47 -11.73
CA LYS A 259 -31.79 16.31 -13.03
C LYS A 259 -32.71 15.55 -13.98
N ALA A 260 -33.08 16.20 -15.07
CA ALA A 260 -33.98 15.71 -16.10
C ALA A 260 -33.29 15.78 -17.46
N LEU A 261 -33.76 14.98 -18.41
CA LEU A 261 -33.37 15.08 -19.81
C LEU A 261 -34.27 16.10 -20.48
N ILE A 262 -33.71 17.22 -20.92
CA ILE A 262 -34.45 18.37 -21.47
C ILE A 262 -33.86 18.75 -22.83
N GLU A 263 -34.71 19.23 -23.74
CA GLU A 263 -34.27 19.86 -24.98
C GLU A 263 -33.59 21.22 -24.69
N TYR A 264 -32.52 21.53 -25.42
CA TYR A 264 -31.83 22.81 -25.36
C TYR A 264 -31.64 23.36 -26.76
N ASP A 265 -32.34 24.45 -27.10
CA ASP A 265 -32.16 25.19 -28.35
C ASP A 265 -30.93 26.10 -28.19
N PHE A 266 -29.81 25.71 -28.80
CA PHE A 266 -28.54 26.43 -28.64
C PHE A 266 -28.42 27.66 -29.56
N VAL A 267 -29.37 27.85 -30.49
CA VAL A 267 -29.45 29.07 -31.30
C VAL A 267 -30.16 30.16 -30.50
N LYS A 268 -31.29 29.82 -29.86
CA LYS A 268 -32.04 30.73 -28.99
C LYS A 268 -31.48 30.82 -27.57
N LYS A 269 -30.69 29.82 -27.16
CA LYS A 269 -30.19 29.60 -25.80
C LYS A 269 -31.32 29.38 -24.78
N GLU A 270 -32.33 28.62 -25.18
CA GLU A 270 -33.54 28.37 -24.39
C GLU A 270 -33.69 26.87 -24.08
N PHE A 271 -34.12 26.55 -22.87
CA PHE A 271 -34.51 25.20 -22.49
C PHE A 271 -35.95 24.93 -22.98
N GLY A 272 -36.12 23.85 -23.71
CA GLY A 272 -37.37 23.46 -24.36
C GLY A 272 -38.13 22.40 -23.56
N LYS A 273 -38.66 21.42 -24.28
CA LYS A 273 -39.49 20.36 -23.70
C LYS A 273 -38.67 19.41 -22.83
N THR A 274 -39.22 19.02 -21.69
CA THR A 274 -38.73 17.88 -20.90
C THR A 274 -38.95 16.58 -21.67
N ILE A 275 -37.86 15.90 -22.03
CA ILE A 275 -37.87 14.58 -22.67
C ILE A 275 -38.16 13.51 -21.61
N TYR A 276 -37.48 13.59 -20.46
CA TYR A 276 -37.69 12.67 -19.33
C TYR A 276 -37.37 13.35 -18.01
N LEU A 277 -38.27 13.19 -17.03
CA LEU A 277 -38.10 13.63 -15.65
C LEU A 277 -38.56 12.50 -14.74
N HIS A 278 -37.65 12.01 -13.90
CA HIS A 278 -38.02 11.05 -12.86
C HIS A 278 -38.68 11.79 -11.68
N GLU A 279 -39.73 11.21 -11.11
CA GLU A 279 -40.49 11.84 -10.02
C GLU A 279 -39.65 12.07 -8.75
N LYS A 280 -38.90 11.04 -8.34
CA LYS A 280 -38.13 11.04 -7.08
C LYS A 280 -36.62 11.24 -7.18
N TYR A 281 -35.93 10.80 -8.24
CA TYR A 281 -34.47 10.78 -8.29
C TYR A 281 -33.89 11.66 -9.40
N ASP A 282 -32.66 12.11 -9.20
CA ASP A 282 -31.87 12.72 -10.27
C ASP A 282 -31.48 11.66 -11.30
N LEU A 283 -31.58 12.01 -12.59
CA LEU A 283 -30.95 11.22 -13.62
C LEU A 283 -29.43 11.18 -13.43
N HIS A 284 -28.89 9.97 -13.47
CA HIS A 284 -27.45 9.71 -13.45
C HIS A 284 -26.85 9.72 -14.86
N SER A 285 -27.56 9.18 -15.84
CA SER A 285 -27.17 9.19 -17.25
C SER A 285 -28.37 8.91 -18.15
N ALA A 286 -28.28 9.27 -19.42
CA ALA A 286 -29.26 8.93 -20.45
C ALA A 286 -28.54 8.64 -21.77
N ALA A 287 -29.21 7.93 -22.67
CA ALA A 287 -28.75 7.80 -24.05
C ALA A 287 -29.93 7.93 -25.01
N ILE A 288 -29.71 8.62 -26.13
CA ILE A 288 -30.62 8.73 -27.26
C ILE A 288 -29.96 8.03 -28.44
N SER A 289 -30.73 7.31 -29.25
CA SER A 289 -30.20 6.71 -30.46
C SER A 289 -29.94 7.79 -31.51
N GLU A 290 -28.72 7.89 -32.04
CA GLU A 290 -28.42 8.79 -33.17
C GLU A 290 -29.19 8.39 -34.43
N THR A 291 -29.49 7.09 -34.60
CA THR A 291 -30.21 6.59 -35.78
C THR A 291 -31.71 6.87 -35.77
N THR A 292 -32.37 6.78 -34.62
CA THR A 292 -33.83 6.98 -34.53
C THR A 292 -34.22 8.30 -33.90
N GLY A 293 -33.31 8.97 -33.20
CA GLY A 293 -33.59 10.16 -32.37
C GLY A 293 -34.41 9.85 -31.12
N GLU A 294 -34.70 8.58 -30.83
CA GLU A 294 -35.52 8.17 -29.70
C GLU A 294 -34.69 7.91 -28.44
N LEU A 295 -35.31 8.14 -27.27
CA LEU A 295 -34.73 7.80 -25.98
C LEU A 295 -34.45 6.29 -25.92
N SER A 296 -33.20 5.92 -25.68
CA SER A 296 -32.75 4.52 -25.65
C SER A 296 -32.76 3.97 -24.23
N LEU A 297 -32.16 4.71 -23.28
CA LEU A 297 -32.15 4.37 -21.86
C LEU A 297 -32.04 5.61 -20.96
N ILE A 298 -32.45 5.43 -19.71
CA ILE A 298 -32.13 6.32 -18.58
C ILE A 298 -31.59 5.50 -17.41
N ARG A 299 -30.71 6.11 -16.61
CA ARG A 299 -30.22 5.53 -15.35
C ARG A 299 -30.42 6.48 -14.20
N TYR A 300 -30.77 5.94 -13.05
CA TYR A 300 -30.88 6.63 -11.77
C TYR A 300 -30.60 5.63 -10.64
N TYR A 301 -30.59 6.12 -9.40
CA TYR A 301 -30.41 5.27 -8.23
C TYR A 301 -31.68 5.29 -7.38
N ASP A 302 -32.28 4.12 -7.20
CA ASP A 302 -33.48 3.91 -6.39
C ASP A 302 -33.09 3.20 -5.09
N HIS A 303 -33.29 3.84 -3.93
CA HIS A 303 -32.79 3.33 -2.64
C HIS A 303 -31.30 2.93 -2.70
N GLY A 304 -30.51 3.73 -3.42
CA GLY A 304 -29.09 3.46 -3.64
C GLY A 304 -28.77 2.37 -4.66
N ARG A 305 -29.75 1.70 -5.27
CA ARG A 305 -29.53 0.69 -6.31
C ARG A 305 -29.53 1.32 -7.69
N LEU A 306 -28.55 1.02 -8.52
CA LEU A 306 -28.50 1.45 -9.92
C LEU A 306 -29.62 0.78 -10.72
N ILE A 307 -30.56 1.60 -11.19
CA ILE A 307 -31.62 1.19 -12.10
C ILE A 307 -31.29 1.71 -13.51
N THR A 308 -31.41 0.82 -14.50
CA THR A 308 -31.41 1.20 -15.92
C THR A 308 -32.77 0.86 -16.48
N GLU A 309 -33.47 1.86 -17.00
CA GLU A 309 -34.70 1.68 -17.76
C GLU A 309 -34.38 1.80 -19.25
N TYR A 310 -34.75 0.78 -20.01
CA TYR A 310 -34.62 0.77 -21.46
C TYR A 310 -35.97 1.05 -22.10
N PHE A 311 -35.98 1.77 -23.22
CA PHE A 311 -37.22 2.15 -23.89
C PHE A 311 -37.49 1.31 -25.14
N SER A 312 -36.45 0.84 -25.83
CA SER A 312 -36.61 -0.06 -26.99
C SER A 312 -37.01 -1.48 -26.56
N LEU A 313 -37.90 -2.12 -27.34
CA LEU A 313 -38.38 -3.47 -27.06
C LEU A 313 -37.25 -4.50 -26.99
N SER A 314 -36.27 -4.41 -27.89
CA SER A 314 -35.11 -5.32 -27.91
C SER A 314 -34.27 -5.20 -26.64
N ASN A 315 -33.96 -3.98 -26.19
CA ASN A 315 -33.19 -3.79 -24.96
C ASN A 315 -33.99 -4.19 -23.71
N LYS A 316 -35.31 -3.97 -23.69
CA LYS A 316 -36.20 -4.46 -22.61
C LYS A 316 -36.18 -5.98 -22.50
N GLN A 317 -36.18 -6.71 -23.62
CA GLN A 317 -36.06 -8.17 -23.63
C GLN A 317 -34.71 -8.63 -23.07
N VAL A 318 -33.62 -7.96 -23.45
CA VAL A 318 -32.28 -8.26 -22.93
C VAL A 318 -32.20 -7.97 -21.43
N ASP A 319 -32.74 -6.84 -20.96
CA ASP A 319 -32.81 -6.50 -19.54
C ASP A 319 -33.61 -7.53 -18.74
N ALA A 320 -34.79 -7.92 -19.22
CA ALA A 320 -35.62 -8.94 -18.58
C ALA A 320 -34.87 -10.28 -18.45
N MET A 321 -34.19 -10.72 -19.51
CA MET A 321 -33.37 -11.93 -19.52
C MET A 321 -32.22 -11.86 -18.49
N ILE A 322 -31.50 -10.73 -18.41
CA ILE A 322 -30.42 -10.55 -17.44
C ILE A 322 -30.96 -10.57 -16.01
N ARG A 323 -32.08 -9.88 -15.76
CA ARG A 323 -32.72 -9.81 -14.42
C ARG A 323 -33.30 -11.15 -13.99
N GLU A 324 -33.82 -11.95 -14.93
CA GLU A 324 -34.25 -13.32 -14.67
C GLU A 324 -33.06 -14.21 -14.28
N LYS A 325 -31.92 -14.07 -14.97
CA LYS A 325 -30.70 -14.82 -14.67
C LYS A 325 -30.07 -14.44 -13.32
N PHE A 326 -30.12 -13.15 -12.97
CA PHE A 326 -29.49 -12.60 -11.77
C PHE A 326 -30.51 -11.85 -10.90
N PRO A 327 -31.44 -12.57 -10.25
CA PRO A 327 -32.46 -11.94 -9.41
C PRO A 327 -31.81 -11.19 -8.25
N ASN A 328 -32.35 -10.02 -7.92
CA ASN A 328 -31.87 -9.14 -6.83
C ASN A 328 -30.43 -8.62 -6.99
N LYS A 329 -29.77 -8.82 -8.13
CA LYS A 329 -28.48 -8.20 -8.45
C LYS A 329 -28.68 -6.92 -9.26
N GLN A 330 -27.62 -6.12 -9.29
CA GLN A 330 -27.49 -4.97 -10.18
C GLN A 330 -26.52 -5.35 -11.30
N TYR A 331 -26.67 -4.69 -12.45
CA TYR A 331 -25.73 -4.85 -13.53
C TYR A 331 -25.60 -3.58 -14.36
N TYR A 332 -24.49 -3.46 -15.07
CA TYR A 332 -24.37 -2.54 -16.20
C TYR A 332 -23.60 -3.22 -17.33
N VAL A 333 -23.83 -2.72 -18.55
CA VAL A 333 -23.07 -3.15 -19.73
C VAL A 333 -21.68 -2.53 -19.65
N TYR A 334 -20.66 -3.38 -19.51
CA TYR A 334 -19.26 -2.99 -19.32
C TYR A 334 -18.55 -2.74 -20.65
N SER A 335 -18.79 -3.58 -21.65
CA SER A 335 -18.23 -3.44 -22.99
C SER A 335 -19.21 -3.99 -24.04
N LYS A 336 -19.51 -3.21 -25.07
CA LYS A 336 -20.37 -3.58 -26.20
C LYS A 336 -20.05 -2.67 -27.39
N HIS A 337 -20.08 -3.22 -28.60
CA HIS A 337 -19.96 -2.47 -29.85
C HIS A 337 -21.34 -2.24 -30.49
N ALA A 338 -21.48 -1.14 -31.25
CA ALA A 338 -22.73 -0.82 -31.94
C ALA A 338 -23.16 -1.99 -32.87
N GLY A 339 -24.46 -2.29 -32.89
CA GLY A 339 -25.03 -3.39 -33.68
C GLY A 339 -24.74 -4.81 -33.18
N SER A 340 -23.82 -5.01 -32.21
CA SER A 340 -23.50 -6.32 -31.68
C SER A 340 -24.56 -6.83 -30.69
N THR A 341 -24.91 -8.12 -30.78
CA THR A 341 -25.68 -8.84 -29.73
C THR A 341 -24.78 -9.33 -28.61
N ILE A 342 -23.47 -9.28 -28.82
CA ILE A 342 -22.46 -9.72 -27.87
C ILE A 342 -22.04 -8.55 -26.99
N MET A 343 -21.96 -8.79 -25.69
CA MET A 343 -21.53 -7.80 -24.71
C MET A 343 -20.85 -8.44 -23.50
N VAL A 344 -20.08 -7.64 -22.77
CA VAL A 344 -19.63 -7.95 -21.42
C VAL A 344 -20.50 -7.16 -20.45
N ILE A 345 -21.12 -7.84 -19.49
CA ILE A 345 -21.86 -7.23 -18.38
C ILE A 345 -21.08 -7.41 -17.08
N TYR A 346 -21.19 -6.43 -16.19
CA TYR A 346 -20.71 -6.52 -14.82
C TYR A 346 -21.90 -6.65 -13.89
N VAL A 347 -21.95 -7.74 -13.11
CA VAL A 347 -23.06 -8.07 -12.20
C VAL A 347 -22.55 -8.00 -10.77
N PHE A 348 -23.25 -7.28 -9.88
CA PHE A 348 -22.81 -7.00 -8.51
C PHE A 348 -24.01 -6.72 -7.57
N SER A 349 -23.73 -6.62 -6.28
CA SER A 349 -24.68 -6.20 -5.24
C SER A 349 -23.92 -5.83 -3.96
N SER A 350 -24.61 -5.49 -2.88
CA SER A 350 -23.98 -5.26 -1.56
C SER A 350 -23.21 -6.48 -1.02
N ASP A 351 -23.68 -7.69 -1.35
CA ASP A 351 -23.11 -8.97 -0.94
C ASP A 351 -22.33 -9.70 -2.06
N ASP A 352 -22.04 -9.03 -3.17
CA ASP A 352 -21.25 -9.57 -4.28
C ASP A 352 -20.29 -8.49 -4.81
N PRO A 353 -18.97 -8.63 -4.61
CA PRO A 353 -17.98 -7.64 -5.05
C PRO A 353 -17.95 -7.45 -6.57
N GLY A 354 -18.56 -8.38 -7.31
CA GLY A 354 -18.92 -8.25 -8.69
C GLY A 354 -18.15 -9.18 -9.62
N ASN A 355 -18.87 -9.69 -10.60
CA ASN A 355 -18.44 -10.69 -11.56
C ASN A 355 -18.69 -10.21 -13.00
N TYR A 356 -17.76 -10.56 -13.90
CA TYR A 356 -17.88 -10.28 -15.31
C TYR A 356 -18.51 -11.46 -16.04
N TYR A 357 -19.46 -11.17 -16.91
CA TYR A 357 -20.07 -12.17 -17.79
C TYR A 357 -20.00 -11.69 -19.23
N TRP A 358 -19.62 -12.61 -20.10
CA TRP A 358 -19.89 -12.49 -21.52
C TRP A 358 -21.34 -12.93 -21.77
N LEU A 359 -22.05 -12.19 -22.60
CA LEU A 359 -23.43 -12.45 -22.99
C LEU A 359 -23.57 -12.37 -24.50
N ASP A 360 -24.05 -13.45 -25.12
CA ASP A 360 -24.69 -13.38 -26.45
C ASP A 360 -26.20 -13.28 -26.28
N ALA A 361 -26.73 -12.06 -26.43
CA ALA A 361 -28.14 -11.78 -26.23
C ALA A 361 -29.06 -12.45 -27.28
N LYS A 362 -28.53 -12.93 -28.41
CA LYS A 362 -29.33 -13.58 -29.45
C LYS A 362 -29.76 -14.99 -29.05
N ILE A 363 -28.90 -15.70 -28.33
CA ILE A 363 -29.11 -17.11 -27.92
C ILE A 363 -29.20 -17.26 -26.39
N SER A 364 -29.20 -16.15 -25.66
CA SER A 364 -29.29 -16.11 -24.19
C SER A 364 -28.15 -16.89 -23.49
N ASP A 365 -26.96 -16.90 -24.07
CA ASP A 365 -25.81 -17.61 -23.51
C ASP A 365 -24.98 -16.70 -22.60
N PHE A 366 -24.73 -17.17 -21.38
CA PHE A 366 -23.97 -16.45 -20.35
C PHE A 366 -22.72 -17.24 -19.97
N VAL A 367 -21.56 -16.65 -20.22
CA VAL A 367 -20.27 -17.25 -19.82
C VAL A 367 -19.65 -16.40 -18.73
N ASN A 368 -19.45 -17.00 -17.55
CA ASN A 368 -18.73 -16.35 -16.45
C ASN A 368 -17.25 -16.18 -16.83
N LEU A 369 -16.78 -14.94 -16.87
CA LEU A 369 -15.38 -14.58 -17.15
C LEU A 369 -14.53 -14.49 -15.89
N GLY A 370 -15.16 -14.41 -14.71
CA GLY A 370 -14.52 -14.40 -13.40
C GLY A 370 -14.87 -13.17 -12.56
N SER A 371 -14.54 -13.29 -11.27
CA SER A 371 -14.68 -12.24 -10.26
C SER A 371 -13.67 -11.11 -10.49
N SER A 372 -14.05 -9.88 -10.13
CA SER A 372 -13.09 -8.78 -10.03
C SER A 372 -12.07 -8.99 -8.91
N ARG A 373 -12.40 -9.84 -7.92
CA ARG A 373 -11.64 -10.12 -6.69
C ARG A 373 -11.72 -11.60 -6.36
N SER A 374 -11.06 -12.45 -7.13
CA SER A 374 -11.18 -13.91 -6.95
C SER A 374 -10.74 -14.40 -5.56
N TYR A 375 -9.82 -13.68 -4.91
CA TYR A 375 -9.38 -13.96 -3.54
C TYR A 375 -10.51 -13.80 -2.49
N LEU A 376 -11.63 -13.14 -2.84
CA LEU A 376 -12.82 -13.00 -2.01
C LEU A 376 -13.86 -14.09 -2.21
N ASP A 377 -13.76 -14.91 -3.26
CA ASP A 377 -14.80 -15.89 -3.64
C ASP A 377 -15.00 -16.99 -2.56
N LYS A 378 -14.03 -17.15 -1.66
CA LYS A 378 -14.10 -18.06 -0.51
C LYS A 378 -14.96 -17.53 0.64
N TYR A 379 -15.33 -16.25 0.63
CA TYR A 379 -16.11 -15.62 1.69
C TYR A 379 -17.58 -15.52 1.30
N THR A 380 -18.43 -15.35 2.31
CA THR A 380 -19.81 -14.90 2.07
C THR A 380 -20.04 -13.57 2.75
N PHE A 381 -20.67 -12.67 2.02
CA PHE A 381 -20.90 -11.29 2.42
C PHE A 381 -22.30 -11.09 2.99
N SER A 382 -22.47 -9.95 3.65
CA SER A 382 -23.73 -9.51 4.21
C SER A 382 -24.52 -8.70 3.20
N SER A 383 -25.78 -9.08 3.00
CA SER A 383 -26.72 -8.27 2.20
C SER A 383 -27.19 -7.05 2.99
N THR A 384 -27.81 -6.14 2.26
CA THR A 384 -28.38 -4.90 2.74
C THR A 384 -29.90 -4.95 2.76
N GLU A 385 -30.49 -4.12 3.60
CA GLU A 385 -31.91 -3.81 3.63
C GLU A 385 -32.09 -2.30 3.52
N THR A 386 -33.06 -1.84 2.74
CA THR A 386 -33.34 -0.42 2.53
C THR A 386 -34.52 0.05 3.39
N PHE A 387 -34.45 1.27 3.90
CA PHE A 387 -35.48 1.92 4.70
C PHE A 387 -35.87 3.26 4.09
N THR A 388 -37.14 3.64 4.27
CA THR A 388 -37.66 4.97 3.93
C THR A 388 -38.46 5.48 5.11
N VAL A 389 -38.15 6.67 5.59
CA VAL A 389 -38.87 7.31 6.69
C VAL A 389 -39.27 8.72 6.31
N LYS A 390 -40.48 9.12 6.67
CA LYS A 390 -40.97 10.48 6.42
C LYS A 390 -40.70 11.36 7.63
N SER A 391 -40.02 12.48 7.42
CA SER A 391 -39.83 13.50 8.44
C SER A 391 -41.15 14.20 8.79
N SER A 392 -41.14 15.00 9.85
CA SER A 392 -42.29 15.82 10.29
C SER A 392 -42.82 16.75 9.19
N ASN A 393 -41.96 17.17 8.25
CA ASN A 393 -42.30 17.99 7.10
C ASN A 393 -42.57 17.16 5.82
N ASN A 394 -42.86 15.86 5.97
CA ASN A 394 -43.17 14.92 4.89
C ASN A 394 -42.05 14.78 3.84
N VAL A 395 -40.79 15.00 4.24
CA VAL A 395 -39.61 14.70 3.40
C VAL A 395 -39.23 13.24 3.61
N GLU A 396 -39.08 12.48 2.52
CA GLU A 396 -38.61 11.10 2.58
C GLU A 396 -37.09 11.03 2.76
N ILE A 397 -36.66 10.30 3.77
CA ILE A 397 -35.26 10.01 4.10
C ILE A 397 -35.02 8.53 3.83
N GLU A 398 -34.03 8.24 3.00
CA GLU A 398 -33.64 6.87 2.67
C GLU A 398 -32.43 6.42 3.45
N ALA A 399 -32.36 5.12 3.74
CA ALA A 399 -31.22 4.54 4.41
C ALA A 399 -30.98 3.08 3.99
N ILE A 400 -29.75 2.63 4.20
CA ILE A 400 -29.27 1.30 3.87
C ILE A 400 -28.70 0.70 5.15
N LEU A 401 -29.20 -0.47 5.53
CA LEU A 401 -28.74 -1.24 6.69
C LEU A 401 -28.02 -2.50 6.20
N THR A 402 -26.72 -2.58 6.44
CA THR A 402 -25.96 -3.83 6.25
C THR A 402 -26.14 -4.71 7.47
N ARG A 403 -26.68 -5.92 7.30
CA ARG A 403 -26.95 -6.86 8.40
C ARG A 403 -25.95 -8.01 8.42
N PRO A 404 -25.28 -8.24 9.56
CA PRO A 404 -24.38 -9.37 9.74
C PRO A 404 -25.20 -10.67 9.73
N LYS A 405 -24.63 -11.73 9.16
CA LYS A 405 -25.23 -13.08 9.26
C LYS A 405 -25.34 -13.56 10.70
N ASN A 406 -24.35 -13.21 11.51
CA ASN A 406 -24.28 -13.50 12.94
C ASN A 406 -24.15 -12.17 13.70
N ALA A 407 -25.27 -11.59 14.11
CA ALA A 407 -25.26 -10.31 14.82
C ALA A 407 -24.69 -10.44 16.24
N ASN A 408 -23.88 -9.46 16.64
CA ASN A 408 -23.36 -9.30 18.01
C ASN A 408 -24.21 -8.33 18.86
N GLY A 409 -25.38 -7.92 18.35
CA GLY A 409 -26.26 -6.97 19.04
C GLY A 409 -25.85 -5.50 18.95
N VAL A 410 -24.78 -5.16 18.23
CA VAL A 410 -24.29 -3.77 18.12
C VAL A 410 -24.73 -3.11 16.81
N LEU A 411 -25.27 -1.89 16.91
CA LEU A 411 -25.55 -1.00 15.76
C LEU A 411 -24.46 0.07 15.63
N LEU A 412 -23.85 0.17 14.46
CA LEU A 412 -22.97 1.26 14.06
C LEU A 412 -23.75 2.23 13.17
N VAL A 413 -24.05 3.41 13.69
CA VAL A 413 -24.68 4.48 12.91
C VAL A 413 -23.57 5.23 12.19
N SER A 414 -23.59 5.17 10.85
CA SER A 414 -22.50 5.68 10.01
C SER A 414 -22.94 6.72 8.98
N PRO A 415 -23.07 8.00 9.40
CA PRO A 415 -23.31 9.12 8.52
C PRO A 415 -22.16 9.31 7.52
N HIS A 416 -22.46 9.59 6.25
CA HIS A 416 -21.43 9.90 5.26
C HIS A 416 -20.80 11.28 5.49
N GLY A 417 -19.63 11.50 4.88
CA GLY A 417 -19.00 12.82 4.77
C GLY A 417 -19.74 13.77 3.81
N GLY A 418 -19.19 14.95 3.54
CA GLY A 418 -19.89 16.02 2.82
C GLY A 418 -20.25 17.15 3.78
N PRO A 419 -21.52 17.33 4.21
CA PRO A 419 -22.71 16.49 3.94
C PRO A 419 -23.32 16.69 2.56
N ILE A 420 -22.99 17.80 1.90
CA ILE A 420 -23.67 18.21 0.67
C ILE A 420 -23.08 17.46 -0.53
N GLY A 421 -23.94 16.80 -1.30
CA GLY A 421 -23.57 16.20 -2.58
C GLY A 421 -23.03 14.77 -2.50
N VAL A 422 -22.90 14.19 -1.30
CA VAL A 422 -22.48 12.80 -1.08
C VAL A 422 -23.71 11.94 -0.80
N ARG A 423 -23.66 10.64 -1.12
CA ARG A 423 -24.71 9.68 -0.73
C ARG A 423 -24.13 8.29 -0.57
N HIS A 424 -24.82 7.46 0.20
CA HIS A 424 -24.63 6.02 0.22
C HIS A 424 -25.41 5.35 -0.93
N VAL A 425 -24.82 4.29 -1.47
CA VAL A 425 -25.42 3.45 -2.53
C VAL A 425 -25.41 1.99 -2.08
N ASP A 426 -26.38 1.21 -2.55
CA ASP A 426 -26.54 -0.19 -2.23
C ASP A 426 -25.61 -1.05 -3.09
N SER A 427 -24.30 -1.00 -2.80
CA SER A 427 -23.28 -1.75 -3.52
C SER A 427 -22.23 -2.31 -2.56
N PHE A 428 -21.36 -3.18 -3.05
CA PHE A 428 -20.33 -3.80 -2.23
C PHE A 428 -19.39 -2.73 -1.64
N ASP A 429 -19.41 -2.61 -0.31
CA ASP A 429 -18.54 -1.71 0.44
C ASP A 429 -17.64 -2.51 1.40
N ARG A 430 -16.32 -2.37 1.25
CA ARG A 430 -15.33 -3.15 2.01
C ARG A 430 -15.39 -2.86 3.51
N SER A 431 -15.66 -1.62 3.89
CA SER A 431 -15.74 -1.20 5.30
C SER A 431 -16.97 -1.79 5.97
N ASN A 432 -18.13 -1.70 5.34
CA ASN A 432 -19.36 -2.32 5.81
C ASN A 432 -19.20 -3.85 5.92
N GLN A 433 -18.61 -4.50 4.92
CA GLN A 433 -18.35 -5.94 4.98
C GLN A 433 -17.33 -6.33 6.07
N PHE A 434 -16.33 -5.49 6.32
CA PHE A 434 -15.35 -5.69 7.40
C PHE A 434 -16.04 -5.73 8.77
N PHE A 435 -16.88 -4.75 9.09
CA PHE A 435 -17.63 -4.70 10.34
C PHE A 435 -18.75 -5.76 10.39
N ALA A 436 -19.50 -5.95 9.30
CA ALA A 436 -20.56 -6.96 9.26
C ALA A 436 -20.03 -8.39 9.47
N SER A 437 -18.84 -8.70 8.95
CA SER A 437 -18.20 -10.00 9.19
C SER A 437 -17.80 -10.25 10.65
N ARG A 438 -17.74 -9.20 11.47
CA ARG A 438 -17.47 -9.24 12.92
C ARG A 438 -18.73 -9.10 13.77
N GLY A 439 -19.90 -9.09 13.12
CA GLY A 439 -21.19 -9.14 13.78
C GLY A 439 -21.87 -7.79 14.00
N TYR A 440 -21.28 -6.69 13.56
CA TYR A 440 -21.88 -5.36 13.68
C TYR A 440 -22.95 -5.15 12.60
N SER A 441 -24.07 -4.53 12.96
CA SER A 441 -25.00 -3.95 11.97
C SER A 441 -24.58 -2.53 11.64
N ILE A 442 -24.61 -2.13 10.37
CA ILE A 442 -24.14 -0.81 9.94
C ILE A 442 -25.28 -0.08 9.24
N LEU A 443 -25.66 1.08 9.78
CA LEU A 443 -26.73 1.93 9.24
C LEU A 443 -26.14 3.15 8.55
N ASN A 444 -26.41 3.26 7.26
CA ASN A 444 -26.00 4.35 6.41
C ASN A 444 -27.24 5.16 6.00
N VAL A 445 -27.28 6.46 6.35
CA VAL A 445 -28.45 7.33 6.11
C VAL A 445 -28.15 8.34 5.02
N ASN A 446 -29.04 8.47 4.05
CA ASN A 446 -29.07 9.55 3.05
C ASN A 446 -30.00 10.65 3.54
N PHE A 447 -29.46 11.50 4.41
CA PHE A 447 -30.16 12.62 5.04
C PHE A 447 -30.26 13.84 4.11
N ARG A 448 -31.08 14.85 4.47
CA ARG A 448 -31.15 16.10 3.69
C ARG A 448 -29.76 16.72 3.47
N GLY A 449 -29.42 16.97 2.21
CA GLY A 449 -28.05 17.29 1.80
C GLY A 449 -27.41 16.21 0.92
N SER A 450 -27.89 14.97 0.95
CA SER A 450 -27.37 13.94 0.06
C SER A 450 -27.71 14.20 -1.41
N SER A 451 -26.82 13.79 -2.32
CA SER A 451 -27.08 13.90 -3.76
C SER A 451 -28.09 12.88 -4.27
N GLY A 452 -28.65 13.10 -5.46
CA GLY A 452 -29.53 12.14 -6.13
C GLY A 452 -31.02 12.33 -5.89
N TYR A 453 -31.39 13.29 -5.04
CA TYR A 453 -32.77 13.55 -4.60
C TYR A 453 -33.25 14.96 -5.01
N GLY A 454 -32.55 15.64 -5.93
CA GLY A 454 -32.89 16.98 -6.42
C GLY A 454 -32.31 18.14 -5.62
N LYS A 455 -32.38 19.33 -6.23
CA LYS A 455 -31.82 20.58 -5.68
C LYS A 455 -32.40 20.95 -4.32
N LYS A 456 -33.72 20.81 -4.12
CA LYS A 456 -34.39 21.13 -2.86
C LYS A 456 -33.90 20.25 -1.72
N PHE A 457 -33.73 18.95 -1.96
CA PHE A 457 -33.22 18.03 -0.93
C PHE A 457 -31.76 18.35 -0.63
N LEU A 458 -30.94 18.56 -1.67
CA LEU A 458 -29.53 18.95 -1.56
C LEU A 458 -29.35 20.26 -0.77
N SER A 459 -30.07 21.33 -1.17
CA SER A 459 -29.96 22.65 -0.57
C SER A 459 -30.52 22.70 0.85
N SER A 460 -31.49 21.82 1.17
CA SER A 460 -32.07 21.76 2.52
C SER A 460 -31.08 21.29 3.59
N GLY A 461 -29.97 20.66 3.23
CA GLY A 461 -28.89 20.30 4.17
C GLY A 461 -27.90 21.44 4.47
N VAL A 462 -27.93 22.54 3.70
CA VAL A 462 -26.95 23.63 3.85
C VAL A 462 -27.18 24.39 5.16
N GLY A 463 -26.13 24.55 5.97
CA GLY A 463 -26.20 25.23 7.28
C GLY A 463 -26.92 24.45 8.38
N GLN A 464 -27.06 23.14 8.19
CA GLN A 464 -27.86 22.25 9.06
C GLN A 464 -27.04 21.30 9.91
N PHE A 465 -25.75 21.58 10.09
CA PHE A 465 -24.90 20.87 11.05
C PHE A 465 -25.51 20.97 12.45
N GLY A 466 -25.73 19.83 13.10
CA GLY A 466 -26.29 19.74 14.45
C GLY A 466 -27.79 20.05 14.53
N LYS A 467 -28.50 20.01 13.41
CA LYS A 467 -29.91 20.39 13.30
C LYS A 467 -30.70 19.30 12.58
N ILE A 468 -31.34 19.65 11.47
CA ILE A 468 -32.26 18.77 10.76
C ILE A 468 -31.59 17.53 10.17
N ILE A 469 -30.28 17.57 9.91
CA ILE A 469 -29.56 16.39 9.40
C ILE A 469 -29.50 15.31 10.50
N GLU A 470 -29.16 15.70 11.71
CA GLU A 470 -29.10 14.80 12.86
C GLU A 470 -30.50 14.34 13.27
N GLU A 471 -31.53 15.17 13.10
CA GLU A 471 -32.94 14.73 13.22
C GLU A 471 -33.29 13.64 12.21
N ASP A 472 -32.91 13.81 10.93
CA ASP A 472 -33.14 12.81 9.87
C ASP A 472 -32.44 11.49 10.21
N ILE A 473 -31.20 11.55 10.71
CA ILE A 473 -30.44 10.36 11.13
C ILE A 473 -31.15 9.67 12.31
N SER A 474 -31.49 10.41 13.37
CA SER A 474 -32.15 9.85 14.55
C SER A 474 -33.55 9.28 14.24
N LEU A 475 -34.27 9.88 13.29
CA LEU A 475 -35.55 9.37 12.80
C LEU A 475 -35.40 7.97 12.18
N VAL A 476 -34.40 7.79 11.32
CA VAL A 476 -34.12 6.48 10.71
C VAL A 476 -33.63 5.48 11.75
N VAL A 477 -32.75 5.89 12.67
CA VAL A 477 -32.27 5.05 13.78
C VAL A 477 -33.45 4.49 14.57
N ASN A 478 -34.41 5.34 14.94
CA ASN A 478 -35.63 4.91 15.63
C ASN A 478 -36.42 3.90 14.81
N LYS A 479 -36.57 4.14 13.49
CA LYS A 479 -37.29 3.21 12.62
C LYS A 479 -36.62 1.83 12.54
N VAL A 480 -35.30 1.80 12.50
CA VAL A 480 -34.52 0.56 12.49
C VAL A 480 -34.65 -0.18 13.82
N LYS A 481 -34.66 0.54 14.95
CA LYS A 481 -34.86 -0.01 16.30
C LYS A 481 -36.27 -0.56 16.56
N GLU A 482 -37.29 -0.06 15.86
CA GLU A 482 -38.65 -0.66 15.90
C GLU A 482 -38.64 -2.08 15.32
N LYS A 483 -37.81 -2.34 14.32
CA LYS A 483 -37.74 -3.63 13.62
C LYS A 483 -36.73 -4.59 14.26
N TYR A 484 -35.62 -4.07 14.77
CA TYR A 484 -34.50 -4.85 15.27
C TYR A 484 -34.07 -4.42 16.67
N HIS A 485 -33.74 -5.41 17.50
CA HIS A 485 -33.16 -5.18 18.81
C HIS A 485 -31.64 -5.03 18.73
N PHE A 486 -31.10 -4.08 19.49
CA PHE A 486 -29.66 -3.84 19.64
C PHE A 486 -29.34 -3.63 21.13
N ASP A 487 -28.32 -4.32 21.63
CA ASP A 487 -27.85 -4.23 23.02
C ASP A 487 -27.03 -2.95 23.25
N SER A 488 -26.37 -2.46 22.20
CA SER A 488 -25.50 -1.29 22.23
C SER A 488 -25.46 -0.59 20.88
N MET A 489 -25.19 0.70 20.90
CA MET A 489 -24.96 1.48 19.68
C MET A 489 -23.70 2.33 19.80
N CYS A 490 -23.04 2.52 18.67
CA CYS A 490 -21.98 3.51 18.52
C CYS A 490 -22.20 4.31 17.24
N SER A 491 -21.72 5.54 17.24
CA SER A 491 -21.71 6.39 16.05
C SER A 491 -20.30 6.43 15.46
N MET A 492 -20.17 6.40 14.14
CA MET A 492 -18.87 6.52 13.49
C MET A 492 -18.96 7.18 12.13
N GLY A 493 -17.99 8.01 11.77
CA GLY A 493 -17.94 8.59 10.43
C GLY A 493 -16.68 9.37 10.14
N ALA A 494 -16.55 9.83 8.89
CA ALA A 494 -15.43 10.62 8.43
C ALA A 494 -15.89 11.99 7.91
N SER A 495 -15.04 13.03 8.02
CA SER A 495 -15.38 14.39 7.59
C SER A 495 -16.60 14.94 8.35
N TYR A 496 -17.63 15.43 7.66
CA TYR A 496 -18.94 15.69 8.29
C TYR A 496 -19.48 14.49 9.08
N GLY A 497 -19.29 13.26 8.61
CA GLY A 497 -19.68 12.07 9.36
C GLY A 497 -18.94 11.94 10.69
N GLY A 498 -17.70 12.44 10.79
CA GLY A 498 -16.95 12.49 12.04
C GLY A 498 -17.50 13.54 13.01
N TYR A 499 -17.89 14.71 12.49
CA TYR A 499 -18.65 15.71 13.24
C TYR A 499 -19.98 15.13 13.76
N SER A 500 -20.76 14.53 12.86
CA SER A 500 -22.08 13.97 13.15
C SER A 500 -21.98 12.83 14.16
N ALA A 501 -20.94 11.99 14.08
CA ALA A 501 -20.71 10.94 15.06
C ALA A 501 -20.61 11.49 16.49
N LEU A 502 -19.85 12.57 16.70
CA LEU A 502 -19.75 13.22 18.01
C LEU A 502 -21.06 13.91 18.41
N ILE A 503 -21.74 14.59 17.49
CA ILE A 503 -23.02 15.25 17.79
C ILE A 503 -24.10 14.23 18.19
N LEU A 504 -24.22 13.12 17.49
CA LEU A 504 -25.20 12.07 17.83
C LEU A 504 -24.98 11.56 19.26
N ALA A 505 -23.72 11.36 19.66
CA ALA A 505 -23.38 10.98 21.03
C ALA A 505 -23.63 12.09 22.06
N ILE A 506 -23.52 13.37 21.67
CA ILE A 506 -23.85 14.52 22.53
C ILE A 506 -25.37 14.66 22.73
N TYR A 507 -26.17 14.46 21.68
CA TYR A 507 -27.62 14.64 21.73
C TYR A 507 -28.34 13.42 22.31
N HIS A 508 -27.77 12.23 22.16
CA HIS A 508 -28.35 10.98 22.63
C HIS A 508 -27.34 10.19 23.50
N PRO A 509 -26.88 10.77 24.63
CA PRO A 509 -25.80 10.19 25.43
C PRO A 509 -26.14 8.84 26.07
N ASP A 510 -27.43 8.55 26.27
CA ASP A 510 -27.89 7.26 26.81
C ASP A 510 -27.98 6.16 25.74
N GLU A 511 -27.99 6.53 24.45
CA GLU A 511 -28.12 5.59 23.34
C GLU A 511 -26.75 5.18 22.77
N TYR A 512 -25.82 6.14 22.63
CA TYR A 512 -24.50 5.90 22.05
C TYR A 512 -23.44 5.66 23.14
N LYS A 513 -22.96 4.42 23.21
CA LYS A 513 -21.95 3.97 24.17
C LYS A 513 -20.50 4.13 23.69
N CYS A 514 -20.30 4.53 22.44
CA CYS A 514 -19.01 4.99 21.92
C CYS A 514 -19.20 5.86 20.67
N ALA A 515 -18.23 6.73 20.37
CA ALA A 515 -18.22 7.48 19.11
C ALA A 515 -16.82 7.52 18.47
N VAL A 516 -16.78 7.42 17.14
CA VAL A 516 -15.55 7.45 16.35
C VAL A 516 -15.63 8.58 15.33
N GLY A 517 -14.84 9.63 15.54
CA GLY A 517 -14.77 10.80 14.68
C GLY A 517 -13.49 10.82 13.85
N ALA A 518 -13.57 10.51 12.56
CA ALA A 518 -12.43 10.56 11.66
C ALA A 518 -12.42 11.84 10.83
N TYR A 519 -11.28 12.52 10.72
CA TYR A 519 -11.06 13.71 9.90
C TYR A 519 -12.17 14.77 10.07
N GLY A 520 -12.70 14.91 11.28
CA GLY A 520 -13.93 15.66 11.52
C GLY A 520 -13.69 17.17 11.71
N VAL A 521 -14.75 17.94 11.46
CA VAL A 521 -14.83 19.37 11.77
C VAL A 521 -15.52 19.54 13.12
N TYR A 522 -14.83 19.92 14.19
CA TYR A 522 -15.40 19.93 15.55
C TYR A 522 -15.66 21.33 16.12
N ASP A 523 -15.05 22.35 15.51
CA ASP A 523 -15.18 23.77 15.80
C ASP A 523 -15.60 24.47 14.50
N LEU A 524 -16.90 24.71 14.32
CA LEU A 524 -17.45 25.32 13.10
C LEU A 524 -16.95 26.77 12.90
N PRO A 525 -16.88 27.63 13.94
CA PRO A 525 -16.24 28.95 13.82
C PRO A 525 -14.80 28.90 13.31
N LEU A 526 -14.03 27.88 13.69
CA LEU A 526 -12.63 27.75 13.27
C LEU A 526 -12.47 27.66 11.75
N LEU A 527 -13.44 27.08 11.03
CA LEU A 527 -13.41 27.03 9.55
C LEU A 527 -13.30 28.43 8.92
N PHE A 528 -13.80 29.46 9.58
CA PHE A 528 -13.80 30.85 9.08
C PHE A 528 -12.60 31.67 9.57
N ASN A 529 -11.74 31.13 10.45
CA ASN A 529 -10.69 31.89 11.14
C ASN A 529 -9.31 31.21 11.15
N THR A 530 -9.13 30.10 10.44
CA THR A 530 -7.81 29.43 10.33
C THR A 530 -6.83 30.27 9.51
N SER A 531 -5.83 30.84 10.17
CA SER A 531 -4.83 31.75 9.59
C SER A 531 -3.86 31.15 8.58
N ASN A 532 -3.79 29.82 8.45
CA ASN A 532 -2.67 29.14 7.77
C ASN A 532 -2.97 28.67 6.33
N LEU A 533 -4.19 28.88 5.84
CA LEU A 533 -4.55 28.65 4.44
C LEU A 533 -5.44 29.80 3.99
N GLN A 534 -4.86 30.74 3.23
CA GLN A 534 -5.50 31.75 2.39
C GLN A 534 -7.03 31.85 2.52
N MET A 535 -7.53 32.85 3.25
CA MET A 535 -8.95 33.26 3.14
C MET A 535 -9.18 33.95 1.79
N SER A 536 -9.15 33.17 0.70
CA SER A 536 -9.72 33.61 -0.57
C SER A 536 -11.24 33.72 -0.42
N LYS A 537 -11.86 34.62 -1.18
CA LYS A 537 -13.33 34.72 -1.23
C LYS A 537 -13.97 33.38 -1.61
N ASP A 538 -13.29 32.58 -2.44
CA ASP A 538 -13.78 31.30 -2.93
C ASP A 538 -13.82 30.23 -1.83
N ASN A 539 -12.83 30.20 -0.93
CA ASN A 539 -12.82 29.27 0.20
C ASN A 539 -13.98 29.56 1.16
N ILE A 540 -14.23 30.84 1.46
CA ILE A 540 -15.37 31.25 2.30
C ILE A 540 -16.69 30.86 1.62
N ALA A 541 -16.83 31.12 0.32
CA ALA A 541 -18.02 30.74 -0.42
C ALA A 541 -18.26 29.21 -0.40
N SER A 542 -17.21 28.41 -0.53
CA SER A 542 -17.29 26.94 -0.45
C SER A 542 -17.71 26.47 0.95
N ILE A 543 -17.18 27.07 2.00
CA ILE A 543 -17.54 26.77 3.39
C ILE A 543 -19.02 27.16 3.61
N THR A 544 -19.43 28.37 3.22
CA THR A 544 -20.81 28.85 3.36
C THR A 544 -21.82 27.95 2.65
N LYS A 545 -21.49 27.42 1.46
CA LYS A 545 -22.33 26.44 0.73
C LYS A 545 -22.54 25.12 1.48
N THR A 546 -21.84 24.90 2.58
CA THR A 546 -21.89 23.68 3.39
C THR A 546 -22.40 23.97 4.81
N VAL A 547 -21.68 24.80 5.57
CA VAL A 547 -21.99 25.08 6.98
C VAL A 547 -22.86 26.32 7.19
N GLY A 548 -23.22 27.04 6.13
CA GLY A 548 -23.94 28.32 6.18
C GLY A 548 -23.01 29.50 6.47
N GLU A 549 -23.57 30.70 6.49
CA GLU A 549 -22.81 31.92 6.80
C GLU A 549 -22.24 31.89 8.22
N TYR A 550 -21.11 32.57 8.44
CA TYR A 550 -20.57 32.74 9.78
C TYR A 550 -21.57 33.44 10.70
N ASN A 551 -21.86 32.80 11.83
CA ASN A 551 -22.63 33.35 12.94
C ASN A 551 -22.07 32.76 14.24
N ASP A 552 -22.06 33.54 15.32
CA ASP A 552 -21.66 33.06 16.65
C ASP A 552 -22.50 31.85 17.14
N SER A 553 -23.75 31.71 16.66
CA SER A 553 -24.58 30.53 16.97
C SER A 553 -24.00 29.21 16.47
N LEU A 554 -23.05 29.22 15.52
CA LEU A 554 -22.33 28.00 15.10
C LEU A 554 -21.61 27.31 16.27
N LYS A 555 -21.29 28.06 17.34
CA LYS A 555 -20.74 27.49 18.59
C LYS A 555 -21.72 26.53 19.26
N GLU A 556 -23.03 26.80 19.20
CA GLU A 556 -24.07 25.99 19.82
C GLU A 556 -24.19 24.60 19.18
N PHE A 557 -23.70 24.45 17.95
CA PHE A 557 -23.72 23.21 17.18
C PHE A 557 -22.32 22.60 17.02
N SER A 558 -21.31 23.10 17.72
CA SER A 558 -19.92 22.63 17.56
C SER A 558 -19.54 21.66 18.69
N PRO A 559 -19.12 20.41 18.39
CA PRO A 559 -18.68 19.44 19.41
C PRO A 559 -17.63 19.98 20.38
N PHE A 560 -16.75 20.86 19.90
CA PHE A 560 -15.73 21.52 20.73
C PHE A 560 -16.32 22.35 21.88
N TYR A 561 -17.40 23.09 21.62
CA TYR A 561 -18.06 23.92 22.63
C TYR A 561 -19.05 23.12 23.49
N LEU A 562 -19.54 21.99 22.96
CA LEU A 562 -20.45 21.06 23.65
C LEU A 562 -19.74 19.90 24.36
N SER A 563 -18.41 19.94 24.47
CA SER A 563 -17.61 18.79 24.93
C SER A 563 -17.89 18.35 26.37
N ASP A 564 -18.48 19.21 27.20
CA ASP A 564 -18.92 18.89 28.57
C ASP A 564 -20.02 17.82 28.58
N LYS A 565 -20.87 17.81 27.54
CA LYS A 565 -22.00 16.87 27.36
C LYS A 565 -21.57 15.48 26.86
N ILE A 566 -20.34 15.32 26.41
CA ILE A 566 -19.83 14.01 25.98
C ILE A 566 -19.61 13.14 27.21
N ASN A 567 -20.34 12.03 27.32
CA ASN A 567 -20.20 11.06 28.42
C ASN A 567 -19.66 9.71 27.97
N THR A 568 -19.42 9.56 26.67
CA THR A 568 -18.99 8.30 26.06
C THR A 568 -17.52 8.35 25.65
N PRO A 569 -16.81 7.21 25.61
CA PRO A 569 -15.45 7.16 25.07
C PRO A 569 -15.41 7.56 23.59
N ILE A 570 -14.38 8.34 23.22
CA ILE A 570 -14.20 8.87 21.86
C ILE A 570 -12.90 8.34 21.25
N LEU A 571 -12.95 7.92 19.99
CA LEU A 571 -11.75 7.75 19.14
C LEU A 571 -11.71 8.86 18.08
N LEU A 572 -10.69 9.72 18.15
CA LEU A 572 -10.43 10.75 17.13
C LEU A 572 -9.35 10.27 16.15
N ILE A 573 -9.67 10.28 14.86
CA ILE A 573 -8.74 9.88 13.80
C ILE A 573 -8.48 11.08 12.92
N ALA A 574 -7.22 11.38 12.57
CA ALA A 574 -6.90 12.53 11.73
C ALA A 574 -5.60 12.34 10.97
N GLY A 575 -5.46 13.05 9.85
CA GLY A 575 -4.20 13.21 9.14
C GLY A 575 -3.57 14.54 9.50
N LYS A 576 -2.24 14.57 9.72
CA LYS A 576 -1.53 15.82 10.03
C LYS A 576 -1.45 16.78 8.83
N ASP A 577 -1.59 16.25 7.61
CA ASP A 577 -1.58 17.01 6.35
C ASP A 577 -3.02 17.28 5.83
N ASP A 578 -4.04 17.10 6.67
CA ASP A 578 -5.44 17.33 6.28
C ASP A 578 -5.69 18.82 6.01
N SER A 579 -5.90 19.16 4.74
CA SER A 579 -6.23 20.51 4.29
C SER A 579 -7.72 20.75 4.03
N VAL A 580 -8.58 19.74 4.24
CA VAL A 580 -10.02 19.84 4.01
C VAL A 580 -10.73 20.23 5.30
N SER A 581 -10.52 19.46 6.37
CA SER A 581 -11.01 19.83 7.71
C SER A 581 -9.95 20.60 8.52
N GLY A 582 -8.67 20.37 8.23
CA GLY A 582 -7.58 20.90 9.05
C GLY A 582 -7.28 19.99 10.23
N PHE A 583 -6.01 19.57 10.39
CA PHE A 583 -5.57 18.79 11.56
C PHE A 583 -5.93 19.47 12.90
N GLU A 584 -5.94 20.80 12.93
CA GLU A 584 -6.22 21.58 14.13
C GLU A 584 -7.62 21.35 14.71
N GLN A 585 -8.61 20.97 13.89
CA GLN A 585 -9.94 20.57 14.37
C GLN A 585 -9.84 19.42 15.38
N SER A 586 -9.15 18.34 14.98
CA SER A 586 -8.98 17.15 15.81
C SER A 586 -8.04 17.39 16.98
N ASN A 587 -7.00 18.20 16.79
CA ASN A 587 -6.06 18.57 17.84
C ASN A 587 -6.72 19.38 18.97
N ARG A 588 -7.55 20.38 18.62
CA ARG A 588 -8.33 21.17 19.60
C ARG A 588 -9.36 20.32 20.33
N MET A 589 -10.08 19.47 19.60
CA MET A 589 -11.07 18.57 20.21
C MET A 589 -10.41 17.64 21.21
N LYS A 590 -9.28 17.00 20.85
CA LYS A 590 -8.48 16.20 21.78
C LYS A 590 -8.09 17.01 23.02
N TYR A 591 -7.51 18.20 22.82
CA TYR A 591 -7.09 19.05 23.93
C TYR A 591 -8.25 19.38 24.88
N ARG A 592 -9.41 19.75 24.33
CA ARG A 592 -10.60 20.09 25.12
C ARG A 592 -11.12 18.91 25.92
N LEU A 593 -11.22 17.72 25.31
CA LEU A 593 -11.64 16.50 25.99
C LEU A 593 -10.70 16.14 27.14
N GLN A 594 -9.39 16.26 26.93
CA GLN A 594 -8.38 16.02 27.96
C GLN A 594 -8.48 17.00 29.13
N GLN A 595 -8.72 18.30 28.86
CA GLN A 595 -8.93 19.30 29.91
C GLN A 595 -10.18 19.02 30.76
N LEU A 596 -11.20 18.40 30.16
CA LEU A 596 -12.43 18.00 30.85
C LEU A 596 -12.34 16.62 31.51
N GLY A 597 -11.18 15.95 31.44
CA GLY A 597 -11.00 14.60 31.97
C GLY A 597 -11.83 13.52 31.26
N LYS A 598 -12.25 13.77 30.01
CA LYS A 598 -13.04 12.83 29.21
C LYS A 598 -12.14 11.77 28.58
N GLU A 599 -12.65 10.54 28.44
CA GLU A 599 -11.93 9.45 27.80
C GLU A 599 -11.84 9.68 26.28
N VAL A 600 -10.62 9.92 25.79
CA VAL A 600 -10.34 10.13 24.37
C VAL A 600 -9.08 9.39 23.95
N GLU A 601 -9.21 8.61 22.88
CA GLU A 601 -8.09 8.00 22.16
C GLU A 601 -7.88 8.71 20.82
N THR A 602 -6.65 8.69 20.32
CA THR A 602 -6.28 9.36 19.07
C THR A 602 -5.50 8.48 18.14
N LEU A 603 -5.80 8.54 16.85
CA LEU A 603 -5.06 7.94 15.77
C LEU A 603 -4.68 9.02 14.75
N PHE A 604 -3.55 9.70 15.00
CA PHE A 604 -3.10 10.82 14.20
C PHE A 604 -1.95 10.40 13.28
N TYR A 605 -2.25 10.33 11.99
CA TYR A 605 -1.34 9.86 10.95
C TYR A 605 -0.39 10.96 10.49
N ALA A 606 0.91 10.65 10.42
CA ALA A 606 1.95 11.64 10.14
C ALA A 606 1.94 12.13 8.68
N GLU A 607 1.75 11.23 7.71
CA GLU A 607 1.86 11.49 6.26
C GLU A 607 0.51 11.29 5.55
N THR A 608 -0.59 11.68 6.19
CA THR A 608 -1.94 11.51 5.67
C THR A 608 -2.68 12.84 5.64
N GLY A 609 -3.42 13.09 4.55
CA GLY A 609 -4.34 14.21 4.41
C GLY A 609 -5.75 13.89 4.90
N HIS A 610 -6.77 14.24 4.12
CA HIS A 610 -8.18 13.96 4.41
C HIS A 610 -8.61 12.55 3.99
N GLY A 611 -8.08 11.53 4.68
CA GLY A 611 -8.25 10.11 4.34
C GLY A 611 -7.01 9.45 3.74
N HIS A 612 -7.05 8.14 3.55
CA HIS A 612 -5.89 7.33 3.18
C HIS A 612 -5.80 7.04 1.67
N TYR A 613 -4.62 7.23 1.08
CA TYR A 613 -4.29 6.74 -0.27
C TYR A 613 -3.71 5.32 -0.28
N SER A 614 -3.35 4.81 0.90
CA SER A 614 -2.76 3.48 1.10
C SER A 614 -3.79 2.54 1.71
N LEU A 615 -4.03 1.40 1.05
CA LEU A 615 -4.88 0.34 1.60
C LEU A 615 -4.32 -0.23 2.92
N TYR A 616 -3.01 -0.14 3.15
CA TYR A 616 -2.41 -0.55 4.42
C TYR A 616 -2.84 0.37 5.57
N TRP A 617 -2.87 1.69 5.36
CA TRP A 617 -3.33 2.64 6.38
C TRP A 617 -4.84 2.57 6.58
N GLU A 618 -5.61 2.40 5.50
CA GLU A 618 -7.05 2.14 5.58
C GLU A 618 -7.34 0.89 6.43
N LYS A 619 -6.65 -0.21 6.16
CA LYS A 619 -6.73 -1.45 6.94
C LYS A 619 -6.39 -1.22 8.42
N HIS A 620 -5.27 -0.55 8.71
CA HIS A 620 -4.85 -0.25 10.06
C HIS A 620 -5.89 0.58 10.83
N GLN A 621 -6.46 1.60 10.19
CA GLN A 621 -7.53 2.42 10.76
C GLN A 621 -8.73 1.56 11.16
N HIS A 622 -9.23 0.72 10.25
CA HIS A 622 -10.41 -0.11 10.49
C HIS A 622 -10.19 -1.13 11.63
N LEU A 623 -8.99 -1.72 11.69
CA LEU A 623 -8.62 -2.65 12.76
C LEU A 623 -8.64 -1.98 14.13
N ILE A 624 -8.08 -0.77 14.26
CA ILE A 624 -8.11 -0.01 15.51
C ILE A 624 -9.53 0.46 15.83
N THR A 625 -10.29 0.93 14.85
CA THR A 625 -11.68 1.33 15.04
C THR A 625 -12.50 0.17 15.60
N GLU A 626 -12.37 -1.04 15.03
CA GLU A 626 -13.06 -2.22 15.53
C GLU A 626 -12.57 -2.62 16.93
N GLU A 627 -11.26 -2.62 17.17
CA GLU A 627 -10.71 -2.93 18.49
C GLU A 627 -11.25 -1.98 19.56
N PHE A 628 -11.24 -0.68 19.26
CA PHE A 628 -11.77 0.36 20.14
C PHE A 628 -13.24 0.12 20.46
N ILE A 629 -14.09 -0.08 19.45
CA ILE A 629 -15.53 -0.35 19.64
C ILE A 629 -15.72 -1.61 20.48
N ARG A 630 -15.08 -2.72 20.09
CA ARG A 630 -15.21 -4.01 20.75
C ARG A 630 -14.81 -3.95 22.22
N ARG A 631 -13.65 -3.35 22.51
CA ARG A 631 -13.14 -3.19 23.89
C ARG A 631 -14.04 -2.27 24.71
N THR A 632 -14.48 -1.15 24.14
CA THR A 632 -15.33 -0.17 24.83
C THR A 632 -16.68 -0.78 25.23
N LEU A 633 -17.26 -1.58 24.33
CA LEU A 633 -18.53 -2.27 24.57
C LEU A 633 -18.37 -3.61 25.32
N GLN A 634 -17.14 -3.95 25.74
CA GLN A 634 -16.80 -5.22 26.39
C GLN A 634 -17.33 -6.44 25.62
N GLN A 635 -17.28 -6.36 24.28
CA GLN A 635 -17.74 -7.42 23.40
C GLN A 635 -16.71 -8.54 23.33
N ASP A 636 -17.19 -9.78 23.43
CA ASP A 636 -16.39 -10.95 23.15
C ASP A 636 -15.91 -10.95 21.70
N LEU A 637 -14.75 -11.55 21.47
CA LEU A 637 -14.33 -11.84 20.10
C LEU A 637 -15.32 -12.83 19.45
N PRO A 638 -15.49 -12.80 18.11
CA PRO A 638 -16.43 -13.67 17.42
C PRO A 638 -16.23 -15.16 17.75
N LYS A 639 -17.28 -15.93 18.03
CA LYS A 639 -17.14 -17.34 18.49
C LYS A 639 -16.33 -18.26 17.56
N ASN A 640 -16.30 -17.98 16.26
CA ASN A 640 -15.57 -18.76 15.23
C ASN A 640 -14.36 -17.99 14.66
N ILE A 641 -13.53 -17.42 15.54
CA ILE A 641 -12.29 -16.73 15.15
C ILE A 641 -11.35 -17.67 14.38
N ASP A 642 -10.96 -17.25 13.18
CA ASP A 642 -9.71 -17.72 12.61
C ASP A 642 -8.55 -17.06 13.39
N ARG A 643 -7.96 -17.81 14.33
CA ARG A 643 -6.87 -17.31 15.18
C ARG A 643 -5.70 -16.77 14.36
N LYS A 644 -5.44 -17.34 13.18
CA LYS A 644 -4.36 -16.87 12.30
C LYS A 644 -4.67 -15.50 11.73
N VAL A 645 -5.93 -15.23 11.37
CA VAL A 645 -6.36 -13.91 10.89
C VAL A 645 -6.21 -12.87 12.00
N PHE A 646 -6.73 -13.14 13.20
CA PHE A 646 -6.66 -12.20 14.32
C PHE A 646 -5.22 -11.97 14.81
N GLY A 647 -4.37 -13.00 14.79
CA GLY A 647 -2.96 -12.86 15.10
C GLY A 647 -2.24 -11.89 14.15
N LYS A 648 -2.50 -12.02 12.84
CA LYS A 648 -1.98 -11.09 11.83
C LYS A 648 -2.55 -9.68 11.94
N GLU A 649 -3.82 -9.56 12.28
CA GLU A 649 -4.47 -8.26 12.46
C GLU A 649 -3.91 -7.53 13.68
N ALA A 650 -3.69 -8.23 14.80
CA ALA A 650 -3.00 -7.69 15.96
C ALA A 650 -1.56 -7.27 15.63
N MET A 651 -0.86 -8.02 14.78
CA MET A 651 0.46 -7.64 14.26
C MET A 651 0.43 -6.31 13.49
N ILE A 652 -0.58 -6.10 12.64
CA ILE A 652 -0.73 -4.85 11.87
C ILE A 652 -0.93 -3.65 12.82
N ILE A 653 -1.75 -3.81 13.86
CA ILE A 653 -1.96 -2.77 14.88
C ILE A 653 -0.65 -2.50 15.65
N ALA A 654 0.05 -3.55 16.08
CA ALA A 654 1.32 -3.43 16.80
C ALA A 654 2.38 -2.69 15.97
N ASP A 655 2.53 -3.07 14.71
CA ASP A 655 3.46 -2.43 13.77
C ASP A 655 3.15 -0.93 13.60
N GLY A 656 1.87 -0.56 13.56
CA GLY A 656 1.47 0.84 13.45
C GLY A 656 1.85 1.70 14.67
N TYR A 657 1.90 1.11 15.87
CA TYR A 657 2.38 1.79 17.08
C TYR A 657 3.89 1.70 17.31
N GLU A 658 4.56 0.69 16.76
CA GLU A 658 6.01 0.51 16.94
C GLU A 658 6.82 1.39 15.98
N PHE A 659 6.40 1.51 14.72
CA PHE A 659 7.19 2.20 13.69
C PHE A 659 6.74 3.66 13.54
N GLU A 660 7.65 4.60 13.82
CA GLU A 660 7.43 6.06 13.92
C GLU A 660 6.88 6.79 12.67
N ASN A 661 6.57 6.08 11.59
CA ASN A 661 6.18 6.65 10.30
C ASN A 661 4.69 6.47 9.94
N ILE A 662 3.86 5.93 10.84
CA ILE A 662 2.42 5.75 10.58
C ILE A 662 1.60 6.64 11.53
N VAL A 663 1.67 6.39 12.83
CA VAL A 663 1.11 7.23 13.89
C VAL A 663 2.16 7.49 14.97
N LYS A 664 1.86 8.32 15.97
CA LYS A 664 2.78 8.53 17.10
C LYS A 664 3.08 7.18 17.75
N SER A 665 4.38 6.87 17.89
CA SER A 665 4.83 5.62 18.49
C SER A 665 4.34 5.47 19.94
N ASP A 666 3.96 4.25 20.29
CA ASP A 666 3.50 3.85 21.62
C ASP A 666 3.95 2.39 21.86
N SER A 667 5.17 2.24 22.38
CA SER A 667 5.82 0.95 22.63
C SER A 667 4.97 0.05 23.54
N LYS A 668 4.26 0.64 24.52
CA LYS A 668 3.37 -0.11 25.41
C LYS A 668 2.15 -0.67 24.69
N LYS A 669 1.51 0.12 23.81
CA LYS A 669 0.43 -0.40 22.95
C LYS A 669 0.96 -1.46 21.99
N ALA A 670 2.09 -1.23 21.34
CA ALA A 670 2.72 -2.19 20.45
C ALA A 670 3.00 -3.53 21.16
N PHE A 671 3.63 -3.49 22.34
CA PHE A 671 3.87 -4.65 23.20
C PHE A 671 2.60 -5.43 23.50
N ASN A 672 1.52 -4.75 23.91
CA ASN A 672 0.25 -5.40 24.20
C ASN A 672 -0.35 -6.10 22.98
N PHE A 673 -0.27 -5.48 21.80
CA PHE A 673 -0.76 -6.11 20.57
C PHE A 673 0.15 -7.24 20.06
N TYR A 674 1.46 -7.16 20.24
CA TYR A 674 2.36 -8.30 19.99
C TYR A 674 2.06 -9.47 20.93
N LYS A 675 1.72 -9.20 22.18
CA LYS A 675 1.24 -10.22 23.12
C LYS A 675 -0.04 -10.87 22.63
N ILE A 676 -1.04 -10.08 22.20
CA ILE A 676 -2.28 -10.60 21.60
C ILE A 676 -1.96 -11.47 20.37
N ALA A 677 -1.09 -11.01 19.47
CA ALA A 677 -0.66 -11.77 18.30
C ALA A 677 0.00 -13.11 18.69
N ALA A 678 0.88 -13.09 19.69
CA ALA A 678 1.54 -14.28 20.23
C ALA A 678 0.54 -15.26 20.88
N ASP A 679 -0.46 -14.76 21.60
CA ASP A 679 -1.53 -15.57 22.20
C ASP A 679 -2.41 -16.23 21.12
N PHE A 680 -2.59 -15.57 19.98
CA PHE A 680 -3.20 -16.17 18.79
C PHE A 680 -2.27 -17.12 18.01
N GLY A 681 -1.01 -17.24 18.43
CA GLY A 681 -0.02 -18.14 17.85
C GLY A 681 0.61 -17.62 16.57
N ASP A 682 0.58 -16.30 16.34
CA ASP A 682 1.28 -15.66 15.23
C ASP A 682 2.80 -15.81 15.40
N PRO A 683 3.53 -16.35 14.42
CA PRO A 683 4.96 -16.57 14.57
C PRO A 683 5.78 -15.28 14.73
N ARG A 684 5.40 -14.21 14.02
CA ARG A 684 6.08 -12.91 14.12
C ARG A 684 5.73 -12.22 15.44
N GLY A 685 4.49 -12.37 15.92
CA GLY A 685 4.07 -11.92 17.26
C GLY A 685 4.87 -12.59 18.38
N LEU A 686 5.04 -13.91 18.33
CA LEU A 686 5.89 -14.65 19.27
C LEU A 686 7.34 -14.15 19.26
N TYR A 687 7.91 -13.91 18.08
CA TYR A 687 9.26 -13.37 17.92
C TYR A 687 9.37 -11.96 18.52
N ASN A 688 8.45 -11.06 18.18
CA ASN A 688 8.48 -9.69 18.68
C ASN A 688 8.29 -9.63 20.19
N LEU A 689 7.36 -10.42 20.74
CA LEU A 689 7.21 -10.54 22.20
C LEU A 689 8.51 -11.03 22.87
N GLY A 690 9.19 -12.02 22.27
CA GLY A 690 10.51 -12.47 22.71
C GLY A 690 11.57 -11.36 22.67
N SER A 691 11.47 -10.44 21.71
CA SER A 691 12.35 -9.27 21.60
C SER A 691 12.18 -8.27 22.75
N TYR A 692 10.96 -8.06 23.25
CA TYR A 692 10.73 -7.22 24.43
C TYR A 692 11.33 -7.83 25.70
N TYR A 693 11.11 -9.13 25.95
CA TYR A 693 11.74 -9.84 27.07
C TYR A 693 13.27 -9.89 26.96
N HIS A 694 13.81 -10.00 25.75
CA HIS A 694 15.25 -9.97 25.52
C HIS A 694 15.86 -8.60 25.88
N ARG A 695 15.20 -7.51 25.47
CA ARG A 695 15.72 -6.14 25.67
C ARG A 695 15.38 -5.56 27.04
N GLY A 696 14.36 -6.07 27.71
CA GLY A 696 13.84 -5.48 28.94
C GLY A 696 13.06 -4.18 28.71
N GLU A 697 12.34 -4.09 27.58
CA GLU A 697 11.52 -2.93 27.22
C GLU A 697 10.05 -3.21 27.58
N GLU A 698 9.39 -2.28 28.28
CA GLU A 698 7.99 -2.43 28.80
C GLU A 698 7.75 -3.63 29.76
N VAL A 699 8.71 -4.55 29.86
CA VAL A 699 8.73 -5.73 30.72
C VAL A 699 10.15 -5.98 31.21
N ASP A 700 10.30 -6.58 32.39
CA ASP A 700 11.62 -6.94 32.92
C ASP A 700 12.36 -7.89 31.96
N LYS A 701 13.68 -7.68 31.84
CA LYS A 701 14.54 -8.51 31.01
C LYS A 701 14.51 -9.95 31.52
N ASP A 702 14.08 -10.87 30.66
CA ASP A 702 14.04 -12.31 30.91
C ASP A 702 14.53 -13.07 29.67
N MET A 703 15.81 -13.44 29.69
CA MET A 703 16.46 -14.16 28.60
C MET A 703 15.85 -15.54 28.37
N MET A 704 15.45 -16.24 29.43
CA MET A 704 14.89 -17.59 29.32
C MET A 704 13.50 -17.54 28.69
N LYS A 705 12.68 -16.55 29.07
CA LYS A 705 11.39 -16.31 28.44
C LYS A 705 11.53 -15.91 26.97
N ALA A 706 12.51 -15.05 26.66
CA ALA A 706 12.81 -14.68 25.28
C ALA A 706 13.16 -15.92 24.43
N VAL A 707 14.07 -16.78 24.92
CA VAL A 707 14.43 -18.03 24.25
C VAL A 707 13.23 -18.95 24.06
N GLU A 708 12.37 -19.11 25.07
CA GLU A 708 11.13 -19.91 24.96
C GLU A 708 10.22 -19.41 23.81
N LEU A 709 10.02 -18.09 23.75
CA LEU A 709 9.18 -17.46 22.73
C LEU A 709 9.79 -17.56 21.33
N TYR A 710 11.11 -17.36 21.20
CA TYR A 710 11.79 -17.56 19.93
C TYR A 710 11.73 -19.02 19.46
N LYS A 711 11.84 -20.00 20.37
CA LYS A 711 11.69 -21.43 20.02
C LYS A 711 10.30 -21.72 19.46
N LYS A 712 9.25 -21.28 20.14
CA LYS A 712 7.86 -21.40 19.68
C LYS A 712 7.63 -20.73 18.31
N SER A 713 8.27 -19.58 18.07
CA SER A 713 8.21 -18.88 16.78
C SER A 713 8.94 -19.65 15.67
N SER A 714 10.14 -20.18 15.97
CA SER A 714 10.96 -21.00 15.08
C SER A 714 10.27 -22.30 14.66
N GLU A 715 9.61 -23.00 15.60
CA GLU A 715 8.79 -24.20 15.35
C GLU A 715 7.63 -23.94 14.38
N LYS A 716 7.16 -22.69 14.31
CA LYS A 716 6.14 -22.24 13.35
C LYS A 716 6.74 -21.69 12.05
N ASN A 717 7.98 -22.07 11.74
CA ASN A 717 8.68 -21.74 10.50
C ASN A 717 9.02 -20.25 10.34
N TYR A 718 9.18 -19.50 11.44
CA TYR A 718 9.59 -18.10 11.38
C TYR A 718 11.12 -17.97 11.34
N MET A 719 11.63 -17.71 10.15
CA MET A 719 13.06 -17.75 9.83
C MET A 719 13.93 -16.81 10.69
N ASP A 720 13.42 -15.63 11.05
CA ASP A 720 14.17 -14.66 11.88
C ASP A 720 14.30 -15.14 13.34
N ALA A 721 13.35 -15.94 13.84
CA ALA A 721 13.44 -16.51 15.18
C ALA A 721 14.51 -17.60 15.25
N SER A 722 14.56 -18.48 14.24
CA SER A 722 15.64 -19.47 14.12
C SER A 722 17.00 -18.77 14.02
N PHE A 723 17.11 -17.74 13.19
CA PHE A 723 18.36 -16.97 13.09
C PHE A 723 18.75 -16.28 14.40
N ARG A 724 17.77 -15.71 15.12
CA ARG A 724 18.00 -15.09 16.43
C ARG A 724 18.44 -16.09 17.48
N LEU A 725 17.84 -17.27 17.56
CA LEU A 725 18.28 -18.35 18.44
C LEU A 725 19.72 -18.78 18.11
N GLY A 726 20.04 -18.90 16.82
CA GLY A 726 21.40 -19.18 16.37
C GLY A 726 22.42 -18.19 16.93
N ASN A 727 22.11 -16.89 16.91
CA ASN A 727 22.97 -15.85 17.51
C ASN A 727 23.03 -15.95 19.04
N LEU A 728 21.89 -16.10 19.72
CA LEU A 728 21.85 -16.21 21.19
C LEU A 728 22.66 -17.39 21.74
N TYR A 729 22.70 -18.51 21.01
CA TYR A 729 23.53 -19.66 21.36
C TYR A 729 24.98 -19.53 20.87
N HIS A 730 25.26 -18.65 19.91
CA HIS A 730 26.63 -18.40 19.43
C HIS A 730 27.40 -17.46 20.36
N ASP A 731 26.70 -16.43 20.84
CA ASP A 731 27.25 -15.37 21.67
C ASP A 731 27.21 -15.79 23.16
N ASP A 732 27.80 -15.00 24.05
CA ASP A 732 27.82 -15.24 25.49
C ASP A 732 26.56 -14.72 26.21
N ASP A 733 25.53 -14.32 25.45
CA ASP A 733 24.24 -13.79 25.94
C ASP A 733 23.51 -14.72 26.91
N LEU A 734 23.76 -16.04 26.84
CA LEU A 734 23.21 -17.07 27.74
C LEU A 734 24.25 -17.61 28.74
N GLY A 735 25.34 -16.87 28.96
CA GLY A 735 26.43 -17.18 29.88
C GLY A 735 27.68 -17.71 29.17
N LYS A 736 27.54 -18.79 28.38
CA LYS A 736 28.61 -19.30 27.51
C LYS A 736 28.01 -19.77 26.18
N PRO A 737 28.75 -19.65 25.06
CA PRO A 737 28.33 -20.20 23.77
C PRO A 737 27.99 -21.69 23.84
N ILE A 738 26.87 -22.06 23.21
CA ILE A 738 26.41 -23.45 23.02
C ILE A 738 26.39 -23.72 21.51
N TYR A 739 27.58 -23.93 20.94
CA TYR A 739 27.75 -23.95 19.49
C TYR A 739 26.94 -25.03 18.77
N GLU A 740 26.68 -26.19 19.37
CA GLU A 740 25.81 -27.21 18.79
C GLU A 740 24.39 -26.70 18.53
N GLN A 741 23.78 -25.98 19.49
CA GLN A 741 22.46 -25.38 19.29
C GLN A 741 22.52 -24.20 18.33
N SER A 742 23.59 -23.40 18.39
CA SER A 742 23.80 -22.31 17.43
C SER A 742 23.80 -22.82 15.99
N TYR A 743 24.61 -23.84 15.70
CA TYR A 743 24.70 -24.45 14.38
C TYR A 743 23.36 -25.06 13.94
N HIS A 744 22.69 -25.81 14.83
CA HIS A 744 21.37 -26.37 14.56
C HIS A 744 20.36 -25.31 14.12
N TYR A 745 20.24 -24.20 14.86
CA TYR A 745 19.29 -23.14 14.55
C TYR A 745 19.68 -22.32 13.30
N TYR A 746 20.97 -22.19 13.00
CA TYR A 746 21.41 -21.60 11.75
C TYR A 746 21.06 -22.47 10.53
N VAL A 747 21.23 -23.80 10.63
CA VAL A 747 20.79 -24.74 9.58
C VAL A 747 19.27 -24.64 9.40
N LEU A 748 18.52 -24.66 10.50
CA LEU A 748 17.07 -24.51 10.46
C LEU A 748 16.65 -23.18 9.81
N ALA A 749 17.28 -22.06 10.18
CA ALA A 749 17.00 -20.76 9.57
C ALA A 749 17.25 -20.78 8.05
N LYS A 750 18.28 -21.49 7.58
CA LYS A 750 18.58 -21.67 6.15
C LYS A 750 17.50 -22.47 5.43
N GLU A 751 17.08 -23.59 6.00
CA GLU A 751 15.99 -24.42 5.48
C GLU A 751 14.67 -23.63 5.40
N GLN A 752 14.45 -22.74 6.36
CA GLN A 752 13.32 -21.80 6.40
C GLN A 752 13.47 -20.61 5.43
N GLY A 753 14.58 -20.52 4.71
CA GLY A 753 14.81 -19.51 3.66
C GLY A 753 15.49 -18.21 4.12
N HIS A 754 16.05 -18.16 5.33
CA HIS A 754 16.76 -16.97 5.82
C HIS A 754 18.04 -16.70 5.01
N LYS A 755 18.07 -15.59 4.28
CA LYS A 755 19.15 -15.31 3.30
C LYS A 755 20.48 -14.87 3.89
N LYS A 756 20.50 -14.37 5.13
CA LYS A 756 21.72 -13.82 5.77
C LYS A 756 22.48 -14.84 6.63
N VAL A 757 21.99 -16.08 6.72
CA VAL A 757 22.57 -17.09 7.62
C VAL A 757 23.83 -17.76 7.06
N ASP A 758 24.05 -17.69 5.75
CA ASP A 758 25.16 -18.38 5.09
C ASP A 758 26.53 -17.98 5.66
N LEU A 759 26.74 -16.70 6.02
CA LEU A 759 27.98 -16.25 6.66
C LEU A 759 28.19 -16.85 8.05
N LYS A 760 27.11 -17.03 8.81
CA LYS A 760 27.15 -17.65 10.14
C LYS A 760 27.44 -19.14 10.06
N LEU A 761 26.83 -19.83 9.09
CA LEU A 761 27.12 -21.24 8.82
C LEU A 761 28.55 -21.45 8.33
N MET A 762 29.04 -20.61 7.42
CA MET A 762 30.44 -20.65 6.96
C MET A 762 31.40 -20.51 8.15
N ASN A 763 31.17 -19.52 9.02
CA ASN A 763 31.98 -19.34 10.22
C ASN A 763 31.96 -20.57 11.12
N ALA A 764 30.78 -21.14 11.37
CA ALA A 764 30.64 -22.34 12.19
C ALA A 764 31.36 -23.57 11.59
N ILE A 765 31.23 -23.80 10.28
CA ILE A 765 31.88 -24.91 9.56
C ILE A 765 33.40 -24.77 9.59
N CYS A 766 33.91 -23.56 9.36
CA CYS A 766 35.36 -23.32 9.31
C CYS A 766 36.02 -23.40 10.69
N LEU A 767 35.34 -22.97 11.75
CA LEU A 767 35.91 -22.95 13.10
C LEU A 767 35.53 -24.17 13.93
N GLY A 768 34.83 -25.15 13.35
CA GLY A 768 34.37 -26.35 14.07
C GLY A 768 33.37 -26.05 15.20
N ARG A 769 32.62 -24.95 15.09
CA ARG A 769 31.70 -24.49 16.14
C ARG A 769 30.35 -25.19 15.98
N GLY A 770 30.17 -26.29 16.71
CA GLY A 770 28.91 -27.07 16.73
C GLY A 770 28.75 -28.05 15.56
N VAL A 771 29.79 -28.19 14.75
CA VAL A 771 29.91 -29.14 13.65
C VAL A 771 31.38 -29.50 13.49
N ASP A 772 31.69 -30.74 13.11
CA ASP A 772 33.06 -31.15 12.85
C ASP A 772 33.65 -30.35 11.69
N MET A 773 34.81 -29.71 11.91
CA MET A 773 35.48 -28.97 10.86
C MET A 773 36.02 -29.92 9.79
N LYS A 774 35.44 -29.81 8.59
CA LYS A 774 35.95 -30.44 7.37
C LYS A 774 36.50 -29.36 6.47
N LEU A 775 37.81 -29.40 6.22
CA LEU A 775 38.50 -28.38 5.45
C LEU A 775 37.85 -28.17 4.07
N TYR A 776 37.47 -29.25 3.38
CA TYR A 776 36.80 -29.15 2.08
C TYR A 776 35.51 -28.33 2.15
N ASP A 777 34.63 -28.62 3.12
CA ASP A 777 33.33 -27.92 3.29
C ASP A 777 33.52 -26.46 3.69
N CYS A 778 34.53 -26.17 4.52
CA CYS A 778 34.93 -24.80 4.87
C CYS A 778 35.40 -24.03 3.63
N LEU A 779 36.31 -24.62 2.85
CA LEU A 779 36.86 -24.02 1.64
C LEU A 779 35.80 -23.78 0.56
N GLU A 780 34.89 -24.72 0.36
CA GLU A 780 33.74 -24.57 -0.56
C GLU A 780 32.80 -23.45 -0.09
N SER A 781 32.49 -23.39 1.20
CA SER A 781 31.64 -22.35 1.78
C SER A 781 32.27 -20.96 1.65
N LEU A 782 33.58 -20.84 1.92
CA LEU A 782 34.36 -19.62 1.72
C LEU A 782 34.33 -19.17 0.25
N ASP A 783 34.68 -20.06 -0.68
CA ASP A 783 34.68 -19.78 -2.13
C ASP A 783 33.32 -19.26 -2.61
N LYS A 784 32.22 -19.89 -2.14
CA LYS A 784 30.86 -19.45 -2.46
C LYS A 784 30.56 -18.04 -1.95
N GLN A 785 30.94 -17.69 -0.71
CA GLN A 785 30.71 -16.35 -0.17
C GLN A 785 31.59 -15.31 -0.86
N LEU A 786 32.86 -15.61 -1.12
CA LEU A 786 33.77 -14.76 -1.89
C LEU A 786 33.20 -14.45 -3.28
N LYS A 787 32.68 -15.46 -4.00
CA LYS A 787 32.07 -15.26 -5.33
C LYS A 787 30.81 -14.41 -5.31
N THR A 788 29.90 -14.66 -4.37
CA THR A 788 28.58 -14.01 -4.34
C THR A 788 28.62 -12.58 -3.78
N LYS A 789 29.53 -12.30 -2.84
CA LYS A 789 29.58 -11.03 -2.11
C LYS A 789 30.64 -10.07 -2.63
N ILE A 790 31.68 -10.57 -3.32
CA ILE A 790 32.82 -9.75 -3.72
C ILE A 790 32.88 -9.54 -5.25
N ILE A 791 32.39 -10.48 -6.09
CA ILE A 791 32.51 -10.39 -7.56
C ILE A 791 31.39 -9.56 -8.22
N THR A 792 30.22 -9.43 -7.59
CA THR A 792 29.10 -8.60 -8.08
C THR A 792 28.80 -7.48 -7.09
N PRO A 793 29.44 -6.30 -7.19
CA PRO A 793 29.02 -5.13 -6.44
C PRO A 793 27.60 -4.78 -6.90
N SER A 794 26.64 -4.87 -6.00
CA SER A 794 25.34 -4.27 -6.26
C SER A 794 25.50 -2.75 -6.09
N ASN A 795 24.99 -1.94 -7.02
CA ASN A 795 25.05 -0.48 -6.96
C ASN A 795 24.23 0.14 -5.78
N SER A 796 24.17 -0.51 -4.61
CA SER A 796 23.37 -0.07 -3.46
C SER A 796 24.20 -0.01 -2.17
N ASN A 797 24.51 1.23 -1.75
CA ASN A 797 24.91 1.70 -0.41
C ASN A 797 25.94 0.85 0.37
N GLY A 798 27.22 1.25 0.26
CA GLY A 798 28.43 0.58 0.74
C GLY A 798 28.70 0.49 2.24
N THR A 799 27.71 0.22 3.10
CA THR A 799 27.96 -0.10 4.53
C THR A 799 27.73 -1.57 4.88
N ASN A 800 26.81 -2.26 4.20
CA ASN A 800 26.51 -3.66 4.48
C ASN A 800 27.48 -4.63 3.79
N GLU A 801 27.91 -4.33 2.56
CA GLU A 801 28.88 -5.16 1.83
C GLU A 801 30.24 -5.23 2.55
N PHE A 802 30.69 -4.13 3.15
CA PHE A 802 31.92 -4.08 3.95
C PHE A 802 31.85 -4.96 5.21
N ARG A 803 30.69 -5.01 5.89
CA ARG A 803 30.49 -5.86 7.07
C ARG A 803 30.54 -7.35 6.73
N ASP A 804 29.92 -7.74 5.62
CA ASP A 804 29.94 -9.14 5.15
C ASP A 804 31.38 -9.58 4.81
N ILE A 805 32.14 -8.73 4.13
CA ILE A 805 33.57 -8.95 3.83
C ILE A 805 34.37 -9.10 5.13
N LEU A 806 34.15 -8.23 6.11
CA LEU A 806 34.83 -8.29 7.40
C LEU A 806 34.57 -9.61 8.15
N ILE A 807 33.35 -10.16 8.07
CA ILE A 807 33.03 -11.47 8.67
C ILE A 807 33.82 -12.60 7.99
N VAL A 808 33.91 -12.58 6.66
CA VAL A 808 34.72 -13.56 5.91
C VAL A 808 36.19 -13.46 6.31
N MET A 809 36.73 -12.24 6.37
CA MET A 809 38.12 -11.98 6.71
C MET A 809 38.46 -12.35 8.16
N ASN A 810 37.56 -12.06 9.10
CA ASN A 810 37.71 -12.52 10.49
C ASN A 810 37.63 -14.04 10.59
N THR A 811 36.73 -14.70 9.84
CA THR A 811 36.66 -16.17 9.84
C THR A 811 37.95 -16.80 9.33
N ILE A 812 38.55 -16.24 8.27
CA ILE A 812 39.85 -16.71 7.75
C ILE A 812 40.94 -16.51 8.80
N LYS A 813 40.97 -15.34 9.45
CA LYS A 813 41.91 -15.03 10.52
C LYS A 813 41.79 -16.04 11.67
N ASP A 814 40.58 -16.26 12.17
CA ASP A 814 40.31 -17.17 13.27
C ASP A 814 40.63 -18.62 12.85
N LEU A 815 40.33 -19.02 11.61
CA LEU A 815 40.68 -20.34 11.07
C LEU A 815 42.21 -20.55 11.07
N LEU A 816 42.96 -19.54 10.65
CA LEU A 816 44.42 -19.59 10.61
C LEU A 816 45.05 -19.58 12.01
N PHE A 817 44.41 -18.91 12.97
CA PHE A 817 44.91 -18.78 14.34
C PHE A 817 44.51 -19.96 15.24
N GLU A 818 43.23 -20.35 15.24
CA GLU A 818 42.66 -21.34 16.18
C GLU A 818 42.88 -22.79 15.72
N SER A 819 43.07 -23.05 14.41
CA SER A 819 42.99 -24.42 13.86
C SER A 819 44.34 -25.12 13.58
N GLU A 820 45.48 -24.55 13.99
CA GLU A 820 46.85 -25.09 13.78
C GLU A 820 47.01 -25.86 12.46
N LEU A 821 46.68 -25.21 11.33
CA LEU A 821 46.61 -25.87 10.03
C LEU A 821 48.00 -26.36 9.58
N SER A 822 48.12 -27.64 9.21
CA SER A 822 49.33 -28.17 8.57
C SER A 822 49.70 -27.39 7.29
N SER A 823 51.00 -27.33 6.94
CA SER A 823 51.54 -26.59 5.77
C SER A 823 50.77 -26.79 4.45
N ASN A 824 50.37 -28.03 4.15
CA ASN A 824 49.59 -28.36 2.95
C ASN A 824 48.16 -27.79 2.99
N LYS A 825 47.51 -27.80 4.17
CA LYS A 825 46.17 -27.23 4.37
C LYS A 825 46.20 -25.70 4.31
N LEU A 826 47.21 -25.09 4.93
CA LEU A 826 47.47 -23.65 4.87
C LEU A 826 47.63 -23.17 3.42
N SER A 827 48.41 -23.90 2.62
CA SER A 827 48.62 -23.59 1.20
C SER A 827 47.33 -23.60 0.39
N ARG A 828 46.39 -24.50 0.70
CA ARG A 828 45.09 -24.60 0.01
C ARG A 828 44.13 -23.46 0.38
N VAL A 829 44.11 -23.03 1.65
CA VAL A 829 43.36 -21.83 2.08
C VAL A 829 43.89 -20.61 1.33
N ILE A 830 45.21 -20.45 1.25
CA ILE A 830 45.84 -19.32 0.56
C ILE A 830 45.56 -19.33 -0.95
N GLU A 831 45.62 -20.49 -1.60
CA GLU A 831 45.30 -20.62 -3.03
C GLU A 831 43.88 -20.11 -3.34
N LEU A 832 42.90 -20.45 -2.50
CA LEU A 832 41.53 -19.97 -2.66
C LEU A 832 41.38 -18.46 -2.47
N LEU A 833 42.13 -17.86 -1.54
CA LEU A 833 42.16 -16.40 -1.38
C LEU A 833 42.73 -15.73 -2.63
N ASN A 834 43.85 -16.24 -3.15
CA ASN A 834 44.53 -15.69 -4.32
C ASN A 834 43.73 -15.88 -5.63
N MET A 835 42.82 -16.86 -5.69
CA MET A 835 41.91 -17.04 -6.84
C MET A 835 40.86 -15.92 -6.97
N HIS A 836 40.56 -15.19 -5.88
CA HIS A 836 39.56 -14.13 -5.87
C HIS A 836 40.26 -12.76 -5.86
N ARG A 837 40.06 -11.99 -6.95
CA ARG A 837 40.79 -10.74 -7.32
C ARG A 837 40.86 -9.60 -6.28
N PHE A 838 40.26 -9.74 -5.11
CA PHE A 838 40.14 -8.67 -4.11
C PHE A 838 41.09 -8.81 -2.91
N ILE A 839 41.74 -9.97 -2.75
CA ILE A 839 42.73 -10.19 -1.68
C ILE A 839 43.86 -11.04 -2.25
N ASN A 840 44.90 -10.38 -2.75
CA ASN A 840 46.13 -11.08 -3.08
C ASN A 840 46.97 -11.19 -1.79
N VAL A 841 47.14 -12.41 -1.26
CA VAL A 841 47.93 -12.67 -0.05
C VAL A 841 49.34 -13.09 -0.45
N PRO A 842 50.32 -12.15 -0.45
CA PRO A 842 51.70 -12.50 -0.75
C PRO A 842 52.27 -13.38 0.36
N ILE A 843 52.52 -14.66 0.05
CA ILE A 843 53.17 -15.63 0.97
C ILE A 843 54.64 -15.27 1.21
N LYS A 844 55.27 -14.61 0.23
CA LYS A 844 56.67 -14.20 0.22
C LYS A 844 56.78 -12.77 -0.27
N SER A 845 56.20 -11.80 0.45
CA SER A 845 56.72 -10.45 0.32
C SER A 845 58.04 -10.43 1.12
N GLN A 846 59.17 -10.34 0.42
CA GLN A 846 60.38 -9.78 1.02
C GLN A 846 60.04 -8.33 1.36
N LEU A 847 59.48 -8.11 2.55
CA LEU A 847 59.38 -6.78 3.10
C LEU A 847 60.81 -6.33 3.40
N LYS A 848 61.31 -5.41 2.57
CA LYS A 848 62.27 -4.44 3.08
C LYS A 848 61.45 -3.40 3.83
N LEU A 849 61.36 -3.57 5.14
CA LEU A 849 61.06 -2.42 5.97
C LEU A 849 62.30 -1.55 5.93
N ASP A 850 62.24 -0.44 5.20
CA ASP A 850 63.19 0.64 5.44
C ASP A 850 62.88 1.16 6.84
N ASP A 851 63.91 1.36 7.67
CA ASP A 851 63.84 1.87 9.06
C ASP A 851 63.29 3.31 9.17
N TYR A 852 62.50 3.77 8.21
CA TYR A 852 61.69 4.98 8.35
C TYR A 852 60.50 4.67 9.26
N GLY A 853 60.79 4.60 10.56
CA GLY A 853 59.84 4.94 11.60
C GLY A 853 59.09 3.81 12.29
N THR A 854 59.76 3.03 13.14
CA THR A 854 59.07 2.39 14.27
C THR A 854 58.75 3.46 15.30
N TRP A 855 57.56 4.03 15.24
CA TRP A 855 57.11 5.03 16.20
C TRP A 855 56.10 4.44 17.17
N LEU A 856 56.25 4.78 18.45
CA LEU A 856 55.18 4.58 19.42
C LEU A 856 54.10 5.65 19.19
N HIS A 857 52.93 5.25 18.71
CA HIS A 857 51.81 6.18 18.53
C HIS A 857 51.04 6.32 19.84
N TYR A 858 50.80 7.55 20.31
CA TYR A 858 49.85 7.84 21.37
C TYR A 858 48.82 8.87 20.90
N ARG A 859 47.54 8.61 21.14
CA ARG A 859 46.43 9.49 20.72
C ARG A 859 46.21 10.57 21.79
N THR A 860 46.36 11.83 21.43
CA THR A 860 45.92 12.98 22.25
C THR A 860 44.46 13.33 21.94
N ASP A 861 43.80 14.17 22.75
CA ASP A 861 42.42 14.66 22.55
C ASP A 861 42.16 15.31 21.17
N SER A 862 43.20 15.54 20.37
CA SER A 862 43.17 16.19 19.05
C SER A 862 43.34 15.25 17.84
N ASN A 863 43.30 13.91 18.01
CA ASN A 863 43.56 12.92 16.93
C ASN A 863 44.95 13.05 16.25
N LYS A 864 45.89 13.79 16.85
CA LYS A 864 47.27 13.89 16.35
C LYS A 864 48.14 12.83 16.99
N TYR A 865 48.90 12.13 16.15
CA TYR A 865 49.93 11.18 16.53
C TYR A 865 51.28 11.88 16.72
N ARG A 866 52.11 11.41 17.66
CA ARG A 866 53.53 11.83 17.78
C ARG A 866 54.45 10.63 17.64
N ASN A 867 55.60 10.87 17.02
CA ASN A 867 56.64 9.88 16.77
C ASN A 867 57.71 9.95 17.88
N VAL A 868 58.18 8.81 18.38
CA VAL A 868 59.23 8.72 19.41
C VAL A 868 60.28 7.67 19.00
N ASP A 869 61.57 8.01 19.13
CA ASP A 869 62.69 7.10 18.84
C ASP A 869 62.89 6.05 19.94
N SER A 870 63.44 4.88 19.55
CA SER A 870 63.54 3.65 20.36
C SER A 870 64.33 3.76 21.66
N ASP A 871 65.17 4.78 21.81
CA ASP A 871 66.06 4.94 22.97
C ASP A 871 65.45 5.84 24.05
N THR A 872 64.20 6.29 23.86
CA THR A 872 63.53 7.24 24.76
C THR A 872 62.64 6.50 25.76
N LYS A 873 62.79 6.75 27.07
CA LYS A 873 61.84 6.31 28.09
C LYS A 873 60.47 6.95 27.84
N LEU A 874 59.44 6.12 27.73
CA LEU A 874 58.09 6.55 27.34
C LEU A 874 57.17 6.68 28.54
N ASN A 875 56.70 7.89 28.82
CA ASN A 875 55.71 8.15 29.86
C ASN A 875 54.28 8.08 29.28
N VAL A 876 53.47 7.10 29.70
CA VAL A 876 52.16 6.78 29.12
C VAL A 876 51.03 6.94 30.15
N SER A 877 50.14 7.93 29.97
CA SER A 877 48.94 8.14 30.81
C SER A 877 47.70 7.31 30.42
N TYR A 878 46.63 7.38 31.25
CA TYR A 878 45.38 6.61 31.13
C TYR A 878 44.68 6.65 29.75
N TYR A 879 44.75 7.76 29.03
CA TYR A 879 44.02 7.95 27.76
C TYR A 879 44.81 7.53 26.51
N HIS A 880 46.05 7.10 26.70
CA HIS A 880 46.94 6.73 25.59
C HIS A 880 46.77 5.25 25.22
N LYS A 881 46.61 5.01 23.91
CA LYS A 881 46.79 3.69 23.30
C LYS A 881 48.25 3.51 22.92
N LEU A 882 48.79 2.32 23.13
CA LEU A 882 50.15 1.94 22.76
C LEU A 882 50.09 1.21 21.43
N GLY A 883 50.88 1.63 20.44
CA GLY A 883 50.91 0.93 19.17
C GLY A 883 52.12 1.28 18.32
N ILE A 884 52.35 0.46 17.31
CA ILE A 884 53.50 0.58 16.41
C ILE A 884 52.98 0.69 15.00
N VAL A 885 53.59 1.61 14.25
CA VAL A 885 53.32 1.81 12.84
C VAL A 885 54.50 1.34 12.02
N PHE A 886 54.17 0.66 10.91
CA PHE A 886 55.14 0.23 9.92
C PHE A 886 54.76 0.84 8.58
N GLU A 887 55.73 1.49 7.92
CA GLU A 887 55.61 1.86 6.51
C GLU A 887 56.04 0.67 5.66
N ILE A 888 55.15 0.21 4.78
CA ILE A 888 55.44 -0.92 3.88
C ILE A 888 55.67 -0.40 2.47
N LYS A 889 56.93 -0.42 2.02
CA LYS A 889 57.27 -0.21 0.61
C LYS A 889 57.30 -1.53 -0.14
N ASN A 890 56.19 -1.86 -0.78
CA ASN A 890 56.17 -2.95 -1.76
C ASN A 890 55.91 -2.35 -3.15
N SER A 891 56.97 -2.15 -3.94
CA SER A 891 56.87 -1.59 -5.30
C SER A 891 56.13 -2.49 -6.28
N ALA A 892 55.89 -3.76 -5.91
CA ALA A 892 55.13 -4.72 -6.69
C ALA A 892 53.69 -4.92 -6.19
N ALA A 893 53.30 -4.30 -5.05
CA ALA A 893 51.95 -4.43 -4.52
C ALA A 893 50.95 -3.53 -5.26
N THR A 894 49.75 -4.04 -5.49
CA THR A 894 48.61 -3.25 -5.98
C THR A 894 47.78 -2.72 -4.81
N ASP A 895 46.95 -1.69 -5.03
CA ASP A 895 46.02 -1.15 -4.02
C ASP A 895 44.98 -2.18 -3.50
N SER A 896 44.95 -3.38 -4.08
CA SER A 896 44.08 -4.51 -3.73
C SER A 896 44.80 -5.68 -3.04
N ASP A 897 46.11 -5.59 -2.82
CA ASP A 897 46.85 -6.65 -2.13
C ASP A 897 46.64 -6.51 -0.61
N ALA A 898 46.59 -7.63 0.12
CA ALA A 898 46.55 -7.61 1.58
C ALA A 898 47.28 -8.82 2.17
N ALA A 899 47.93 -8.65 3.32
CA ALA A 899 48.67 -9.72 3.98
C ALA A 899 48.16 -9.93 5.41
N ILE A 900 48.25 -11.17 5.90
CA ILE A 900 47.98 -11.49 7.30
C ILE A 900 49.32 -11.66 7.99
N TYR A 901 49.50 -10.99 9.12
CA TYR A 901 50.68 -11.13 9.95
C TYR A 901 50.31 -11.60 11.35
N LYS A 902 51.24 -12.33 11.97
CA LYS A 902 51.17 -12.68 13.38
C LYS A 902 51.91 -11.62 14.18
N VAL A 903 51.16 -10.91 15.02
CA VAL A 903 51.71 -9.93 15.96
C VAL A 903 51.84 -10.61 17.31
N THR A 904 53.01 -10.49 17.90
CA THR A 904 53.32 -11.04 19.22
C THR A 904 53.81 -9.91 20.10
N TRP A 905 53.07 -9.62 21.17
CA TRP A 905 53.52 -8.73 22.23
C TRP A 905 54.14 -9.54 23.36
N HIS A 906 55.28 -9.06 23.81
CA HIS A 906 56.04 -9.54 24.95
C HIS A 906 56.04 -8.41 25.97
N HIS A 907 55.55 -8.65 27.17
CA HIS A 907 55.48 -7.62 28.21
C HIS A 907 55.72 -8.21 29.61
N PRO A 908 56.02 -7.37 30.61
CA PRO A 908 56.16 -7.84 31.99
C PRO A 908 54.86 -8.49 32.51
N PRO A 909 54.93 -9.52 33.38
CA PRO A 909 53.77 -10.30 33.80
C PRO A 909 52.78 -9.52 34.68
N PHE A 910 51.47 -9.64 34.39
CA PHE A 910 50.37 -8.89 35.03
C PHE A 910 50.19 -9.08 36.55
N LYS A 911 50.76 -10.12 37.17
CA LYS A 911 50.58 -10.43 38.60
C LYS A 911 51.92 -10.49 39.34
N LYS A 912 52.08 -9.63 40.36
CA LYS A 912 53.29 -9.52 41.21
C LYS A 912 53.59 -10.73 42.12
N ASN A 913 52.75 -11.77 42.13
CA ASN A 913 52.77 -12.84 43.15
C ASN A 913 53.00 -14.27 42.64
N GLU A 914 53.28 -14.49 41.36
CA GLU A 914 53.74 -15.81 40.89
C GLU A 914 55.25 -15.77 40.68
N LYS A 915 55.96 -16.77 41.22
CA LYS A 915 57.43 -16.92 41.19
C LYS A 915 57.99 -17.22 39.78
N ASP A 916 57.18 -17.13 38.74
CA ASP A 916 57.61 -17.25 37.35
C ASP A 916 57.81 -15.85 36.76
N LEU A 917 59.08 -15.44 36.67
CA LEU A 917 59.53 -14.20 36.03
C LEU A 917 59.53 -14.31 34.49
N SER A 918 58.69 -15.18 33.91
CA SER A 918 58.60 -15.32 32.46
C SER A 918 57.89 -14.11 31.84
N ILE A 919 58.47 -13.57 30.77
CA ILE A 919 57.84 -12.56 29.89
C ILE A 919 56.45 -13.08 29.49
N ALA A 920 55.40 -12.31 29.76
CA ALA A 920 54.05 -12.64 29.34
C ALA A 920 53.91 -12.33 27.84
N LYS A 921 53.20 -13.22 27.14
CA LYS A 921 53.12 -13.24 25.67
C LYS A 921 51.66 -13.17 25.23
N GLU A 922 51.32 -12.17 24.43
CA GLU A 922 50.01 -12.04 23.77
C GLU A 922 50.19 -12.14 22.25
N GLU A 923 49.47 -13.05 21.60
CA GLU A 923 49.56 -13.30 20.16
C GLU A 923 48.20 -13.10 19.48
N TYR A 924 48.19 -12.46 18.31
CA TYR A 924 47.02 -12.39 17.45
C TYR A 924 47.42 -12.26 15.97
N LEU A 925 46.52 -12.62 15.06
CA LEU A 925 46.65 -12.35 13.63
C LEU A 925 45.95 -11.04 13.26
N ASP A 926 46.44 -10.33 12.25
CA ASP A 926 45.77 -9.14 11.73
C ASP A 926 45.96 -8.95 10.22
N TRP A 927 45.00 -8.28 9.58
CA TRP A 927 45.01 -7.97 8.15
C TRP A 927 45.65 -6.61 7.88
N VAL A 928 46.58 -6.58 6.93
CA VAL A 928 47.25 -5.37 6.44
C VAL A 928 46.96 -5.19 4.96
N TYR A 929 46.26 -4.13 4.61
CA TYR A 929 45.93 -3.79 3.22
C TYR A 929 46.99 -2.86 2.66
N PHE A 930 47.42 -3.10 1.42
CA PHE A 930 48.37 -2.25 0.73
C PHE A 930 47.63 -1.13 -0.02
N ASN A 931 47.70 0.11 0.46
CA ASN A 931 47.30 1.33 -0.25
C ASN A 931 48.52 2.26 -0.39
N ARG A 932 48.49 3.23 -1.31
CA ARG A 932 49.58 4.22 -1.43
C ARG A 932 49.80 4.92 -0.08
N GLU A 933 50.89 4.53 0.60
CA GLU A 933 51.30 4.89 1.97
C GLU A 933 50.49 4.22 3.10
N VAL A 934 50.66 2.90 3.28
CA VAL A 934 50.06 2.18 4.42
C VAL A 934 50.77 2.52 5.72
N TYR A 935 49.98 3.00 6.68
CA TYR A 935 50.33 3.07 8.09
C TYR A 935 49.47 2.03 8.84
N VAL A 936 50.05 0.92 9.29
CA VAL A 936 49.30 -0.07 10.08
C VAL A 936 49.43 0.26 11.56
N LEU A 937 48.32 0.52 12.25
CA LEU A 937 48.34 0.91 13.66
C LEU A 937 47.85 -0.26 14.52
N TYR A 938 48.76 -0.86 15.30
CA TYR A 938 48.41 -1.95 16.21
C TYR A 938 48.15 -1.41 17.62
N ASP A 939 46.88 -1.22 17.97
CA ASP A 939 46.49 -0.74 19.31
C ASP A 939 46.51 -1.89 20.34
N PHE A 940 47.38 -1.82 21.35
CA PHE A 940 47.19 -2.60 22.57
C PHE A 940 46.13 -1.94 23.46
N TYR A 941 45.03 -2.65 23.76
CA TYR A 941 43.94 -2.13 24.58
C TYR A 941 44.36 -2.07 26.05
N ASN A 942 44.64 -0.86 26.52
CA ASN A 942 45.11 -0.55 27.87
C ASN A 942 43.96 -0.70 28.90
N LYS A 943 43.67 -1.91 29.38
CA LYS A 943 42.82 -2.11 30.57
C LYS A 943 43.59 -1.64 31.81
N LYS A 944 42.90 -1.12 32.82
CA LYS A 944 43.54 -0.57 34.03
C LYS A 944 44.38 -1.61 34.79
N GLU A 945 44.08 -2.90 34.61
CA GLU A 945 44.76 -4.03 35.26
C GLU A 945 46.08 -4.46 34.59
N THR A 946 46.42 -3.93 33.39
CA THR A 946 47.54 -4.41 32.56
C THR A 946 48.74 -3.44 32.47
N ARG A 947 48.82 -2.44 33.36
CA ARG A 947 49.83 -1.37 33.32
C ARG A 947 51.07 -1.73 34.12
N ILE A 948 52.12 -2.16 33.43
CA ILE A 948 53.38 -2.53 34.07
C ILE A 948 54.54 -1.85 33.40
N ASP A 949 55.27 -1.07 34.20
CA ASP A 949 56.54 -0.48 33.83
C ASP A 949 57.54 -1.56 33.45
N GLY A 950 58.28 -1.34 32.37
CA GLY A 950 59.39 -2.19 31.97
C GLY A 950 59.54 -2.33 30.48
N LEU A 951 60.33 -3.33 30.08
CA LEU A 951 60.63 -3.60 28.69
C LEU A 951 59.47 -4.33 28.02
N TRP A 952 58.89 -3.69 27.01
CA TRP A 952 57.91 -4.28 26.10
C TRP A 952 58.60 -4.58 24.78
N LYS A 953 58.20 -5.67 24.13
CA LYS A 953 58.69 -6.05 22.80
C LYS A 953 57.52 -6.45 21.92
N VAL A 954 57.48 -5.92 20.68
CA VAL A 954 56.60 -6.45 19.64
C VAL A 954 57.44 -7.27 18.68
N GLU A 955 56.87 -8.36 18.20
CA GLU A 955 57.38 -9.13 17.08
C GLU A 955 56.28 -9.26 16.02
N LEU A 956 56.64 -8.99 14.77
CA LEU A 956 55.80 -9.22 13.60
C LEU A 956 56.37 -10.41 12.85
N HIS A 957 55.57 -11.46 12.69
CA HIS A 957 55.93 -12.65 11.92
C HIS A 957 55.01 -12.77 10.71
N ASN A 958 55.52 -13.38 9.63
CA ASN A 958 54.63 -13.87 8.57
C ASN A 958 53.87 -15.13 9.02
N LEU A 959 52.93 -15.61 8.19
CA LEU A 959 52.16 -16.82 8.48
C LEU A 959 53.00 -18.11 8.56
N ASN A 960 54.24 -18.11 8.08
CA ASN A 960 55.17 -19.24 8.21
C ASN A 960 55.98 -19.19 9.53
N GLY A 961 55.75 -18.18 10.37
CA GLY A 961 56.47 -17.97 11.63
C GLY A 961 57.82 -17.28 11.48
N GLU A 962 58.22 -16.88 10.26
CA GLU A 962 59.45 -16.13 10.07
C GLU A 962 59.29 -14.73 10.68
N LEU A 963 60.22 -14.36 11.57
CA LEU A 963 60.28 -13.04 12.17
C LEU A 963 60.63 -12.02 11.09
N LEU A 964 59.72 -11.06 10.88
CA LEU A 964 59.89 -9.95 9.94
C LEU A 964 60.44 -8.71 10.65
N VAL A 965 59.90 -8.40 11.82
CA VAL A 965 60.30 -7.25 12.64
C VAL A 965 60.26 -7.61 14.11
N SER A 966 61.23 -7.12 14.87
CA SER A 966 61.23 -7.16 16.32
C SER A 966 61.63 -5.79 16.83
N LYS A 967 60.84 -5.20 17.73
CA LYS A 967 61.16 -3.90 18.33
C LYS A 967 60.86 -3.89 19.82
N GLU A 968 61.80 -3.34 20.59
CA GLU A 968 61.72 -3.22 22.05
C GLU A 968 61.54 -1.76 22.47
N PHE A 969 60.84 -1.53 23.59
CA PHE A 969 60.49 -0.23 24.14
C PHE A 969 60.53 -0.28 25.67
N ASP A 970 61.15 0.70 26.31
CA ASP A 970 61.07 0.88 27.78
C ASP A 970 59.87 1.78 28.12
N VAL A 971 58.79 1.15 28.61
CA VAL A 971 57.49 1.81 28.86
C VAL A 971 57.35 2.09 30.35
N LYS A 972 56.97 3.32 30.68
CA LYS A 972 56.64 3.76 32.04
C LYS A 972 55.23 4.36 32.07
N PHE A 973 54.34 3.79 32.86
CA PHE A 973 52.99 4.31 33.00
C PHE A 973 52.97 5.42 34.06
N GLU A 974 52.39 6.56 33.71
CA GLU A 974 52.10 7.64 34.67
C GLU A 974 50.66 7.47 35.18
N ASP A 975 50.47 7.64 36.50
CA ASP A 975 49.16 7.54 37.16
C ASP A 975 48.13 8.58 36.67
#